data_AF-A0A8S1AA42-F1
#
_entry.id   AF-A0A8S1AA42-F1
#
_cell.length_a   1.000
_cell.length_b   1.000
_cell.length_c   1.000
_cell.angle_alpha   90.00
_cell.angle_beta   90.00
_cell.angle_gamma   90.00
#
_symmetry.space_group_name_H-M   'P 1'
#
loop_
_entity.id
_entity.type
_entity.pdbx_description
1 polymer ?
#
loop_
_entity_poly.entity_id
_entity_poly.type
_entity_poly.pdbx_seq_one_letter_code
_entity_poly.pdbx_strand_id
1 'polypeptide(L)'
;MKVWGAHGEFCARHQWEVIVATLALLACAASVERNGPGNRSERCAGWARACPGLEAEYQAADAVIMTFVRCAALLYAYYQISNLHKIASKYLLIIAGVFSTFASFIFTSAVASLFFNELASIKDAPFLFLLVADVARGARMAKAGWSAGEDQGKRVGRALSLLGPTATLDTLLAVLLVGVGALSGVPRLEHMCTFACLALLVDYLVFVTFYPACLSLVADFASGRKEMSPDSPFSEADLKPNPVVQRVKMIMAAGLLCVHLTSRWPWSVDNGIIEGPTDTLTPATQDNVLLHSYVKWFSVSADYIVIATLLCALIIKFVFFEEHRNWVIDMNDMLVKEMVQDQEKRKPKFSVGDDSVSEISTQTECGLEETEWPTLSPSSSAAKLNAKKRPMAECLEIYRSEGACTSLSDEEVIMLVEQSHIPLHRLESVLGDPLRGVKLRRKVIGGRFQTELAIKQLPYLNYDYSKVLNACCENVIGYVGVPVGYAGPLVVDGKAYMIPMATTEGALVASTNRGAKAIGTRGVTSVVEDVGMTRAPAVKLPNVVRAHECRQWVDNKENYALIKEAFDSTSRFARLQEIHIGVDGATLYLRFRATTGDAMGMNMVSKGAENALKLLKSYFPDMEVISLSGNYCSDKKAAAINWIKGRGKRVVCETTISHENLKTIFKTDSRTLARCNKIKNLSGSALAGSIGGNNAHAANMVTAIFIATGQDPAQNVTSSNCSTNMEICGENGEDLYVTCTMPSLEVGTVGGGTILTGQGACLEILGVKGAGIIPAENSARLASLICATVLAGELSLMAALVNSDLVKSHMRHNRSTVNVQSDMNITLKVPTL
;
A
#
# COMPACT_ATOMS: atom_id res chain seq x y z
N MET A 1 24.80 26.92 -4.09
CA MET A 1 25.81 26.15 -3.30
C MET A 1 26.93 27.05 -2.76
N LYS A 2 27.61 27.88 -3.57
CA LYS A 2 28.73 28.73 -3.12
C LYS A 2 28.42 29.69 -1.95
N VAL A 3 27.22 30.31 -1.94
CA VAL A 3 26.81 31.26 -0.88
C VAL A 3 26.68 30.59 0.49
N TRP A 4 26.00 29.44 0.55
CA TRP A 4 25.84 28.66 1.79
C TRP A 4 27.17 28.12 2.32
N GLY A 5 28.07 27.73 1.41
CA GLY A 5 29.43 27.30 1.79
C GLY A 5 30.25 28.43 2.40
N ALA A 6 30.27 29.60 1.76
CA ALA A 6 30.99 30.77 2.26
C ALA A 6 30.42 31.27 3.60
N HIS A 7 29.10 31.24 3.76
CA HIS A 7 28.44 31.63 5.02
C HIS A 7 28.77 30.66 6.16
N GLY A 8 28.71 29.34 5.92
CA GLY A 8 29.06 28.34 6.91
C GLY A 8 30.54 28.41 7.32
N GLU A 9 31.43 28.65 6.35
CA GLU A 9 32.87 28.86 6.61
C GLU A 9 33.13 30.14 7.42
N PHE A 10 32.39 31.22 7.13
CA PHE A 10 32.44 32.45 7.93
C PHE A 10 32.01 32.21 9.38
N CYS A 11 30.86 31.55 9.60
CA CYS A 11 30.37 31.23 10.93
C CYS A 11 31.30 30.29 11.71
N ALA A 12 31.96 29.37 11.01
CA ALA A 12 32.91 28.43 11.62
C ALA A 12 34.28 29.05 11.92
N ARG A 13 34.70 30.12 11.21
CA ARG A 13 35.96 30.83 11.50
C ARG A 13 35.83 31.91 12.57
N HIS A 14 34.67 32.57 12.64
CA HIS A 14 34.38 33.63 13.61
C HIS A 14 33.42 33.14 14.71
N GLN A 15 33.80 32.02 15.34
CA GLN A 15 32.91 31.26 16.23
C GLN A 15 32.45 32.11 17.43
N TRP A 16 33.39 32.80 18.08
CA TRP A 16 33.13 33.60 19.27
C TRP A 16 32.33 34.86 18.94
N GLU A 17 32.66 35.53 17.84
CA GLU A 17 31.98 36.74 17.39
C GLU A 17 30.53 36.44 16.99
N VAL A 18 30.29 35.33 16.29
CA VAL A 18 28.93 34.91 15.90
C VAL A 18 28.11 34.49 17.12
N ILE A 19 28.70 33.74 18.05
CA ILE A 19 28.01 33.34 19.30
C ILE A 19 27.67 34.58 20.14
N VAL A 20 28.63 35.48 20.36
CA VAL A 20 28.43 36.70 21.14
C VAL A 20 27.44 37.64 20.45
N ALA A 21 27.52 37.84 19.13
CA ALA A 21 26.57 38.68 18.40
C ALA A 21 25.15 38.11 18.45
N THR A 22 24.99 36.79 18.35
CA THR A 22 23.68 36.12 18.45
C THR A 22 23.10 36.26 19.86
N LEU A 23 23.93 36.07 20.91
CA LEU A 23 23.54 36.27 22.30
C LEU A 23 23.23 37.74 22.62
N ALA A 24 23.96 38.69 22.05
CA ALA A 24 23.71 40.12 22.22
C ALA A 24 22.42 40.57 21.52
N LEU A 25 22.18 40.11 20.29
CA LEU A 25 20.90 40.33 19.59
C LEU A 25 19.73 39.76 20.38
N LEU A 26 19.91 38.58 20.99
CA LEU A 26 18.91 37.96 21.85
C LEU A 26 18.68 38.75 23.15
N ALA A 27 19.74 39.21 23.81
CA ALA A 27 19.64 40.04 25.01
C ALA A 27 18.94 41.38 24.69
N CYS A 28 19.25 42.00 23.56
CA CYS A 28 18.55 43.19 23.08
C CYS A 28 17.06 42.90 22.82
N ALA A 29 16.72 41.81 22.13
CA ALA A 29 15.34 41.43 21.85
C ALA A 29 14.53 41.10 23.12
N ALA A 30 15.17 40.55 24.15
CA ALA A 30 14.58 40.28 25.46
C ALA A 30 14.46 41.53 26.35
N SER A 31 15.25 42.57 26.10
CA SER A 31 15.34 43.79 26.92
C SER A 31 14.54 44.98 26.35
N VAL A 32 13.84 44.80 25.22
CA VAL A 32 12.85 45.79 24.73
C VAL A 32 11.63 45.78 25.64
N GLU A 33 11.72 46.47 26.78
CA GLU A 33 10.55 47.00 27.48
C GLU A 33 9.95 48.11 26.61
N ARG A 34 8.72 47.91 26.11
CA ARG A 34 7.91 49.05 25.62
C ARG A 34 7.37 49.82 26.83
N ASN A 35 8.21 50.65 27.45
CA ASN A 35 7.75 51.67 28.38
C ASN A 35 7.21 52.87 27.59
N GLY A 36 5.90 53.15 27.70
CA GLY A 36 5.31 54.39 27.22
C GLY A 36 3.77 54.39 27.17
N PRO A 37 3.08 55.25 27.94
CA PRO A 37 1.62 55.33 27.98
C PRO A 37 1.10 56.17 26.81
N GLY A 38 0.01 55.73 26.16
CA GLY A 38 -0.73 56.59 25.23
C GLY A 38 -1.35 55.89 24.03
N ASN A 39 -2.67 55.73 24.08
CA ASN A 39 -3.61 55.65 22.96
C ASN A 39 -3.00 55.68 21.54
N ARG A 40 -2.91 54.52 20.88
CA ARG A 40 -3.01 54.42 19.41
C ARG A 40 -3.68 53.11 19.03
N SER A 41 -4.72 53.27 18.22
CA SER A 41 -5.53 52.26 17.52
C SER A 41 -4.81 50.92 17.31
N GLU A 42 -5.51 49.84 17.62
CA GLU A 42 -5.20 48.47 17.21
C GLU A 42 -4.90 48.42 15.70
N ARG A 43 -3.62 48.52 15.34
CA ARG A 43 -3.13 48.06 14.06
C ARG A 43 -2.84 46.58 14.24
N CYS A 44 -3.79 45.73 13.86
CA CYS A 44 -3.54 44.31 13.65
C CYS A 44 -2.28 44.16 12.77
N ALA A 45 -1.29 43.40 13.24
CA ALA A 45 -0.24 42.90 12.37
C ALA A 45 -0.93 42.12 11.25
N GLY A 46 -0.65 42.48 9.99
CA GLY A 46 -1.46 42.16 8.80
C GLY A 46 -1.61 40.69 8.41
N TRP A 47 -1.44 39.74 9.33
CA TRP A 47 -1.60 38.30 9.12
C TRP A 47 -2.75 37.67 9.90
N ALA A 48 -3.40 38.37 10.84
CA ALA A 48 -4.58 37.88 11.57
C ALA A 48 -5.78 38.80 11.30
N ARG A 49 -6.89 38.23 10.82
CA ARG A 49 -8.19 38.91 10.73
C ARG A 49 -9.04 38.45 11.91
N ALA A 50 -8.93 39.12 13.05
CA ALA A 50 -9.94 38.98 14.10
C ALA A 50 -10.14 40.31 14.81
N CYS A 51 -11.36 40.85 14.72
CA CYS A 51 -11.88 41.88 15.61
C CYS A 51 -12.48 41.19 16.87
N PRO A 52 -12.42 41.81 18.07
CA PRO A 52 -12.84 41.14 19.29
C PRO A 52 -14.36 41.19 19.45
N GLY A 53 -14.97 40.03 19.75
CA GLY A 53 -16.37 39.96 20.17
C GLY A 53 -17.07 38.67 19.78
N LEU A 54 -16.74 37.54 20.42
CA LEU A 54 -17.64 36.43 20.80
C LEU A 54 -16.81 35.30 21.46
N GLU A 55 -16.26 35.55 22.64
CA GLU A 55 -15.57 34.51 23.42
C GLU A 55 -16.51 33.91 24.47
N ALA A 56 -17.37 32.97 24.08
CA ALA A 56 -18.07 32.15 25.08
C ALA A 56 -18.47 30.73 24.65
N GLU A 57 -18.59 30.40 23.36
CA GLU A 57 -19.16 29.11 22.95
C GLU A 57 -18.23 28.25 22.09
N TYR A 58 -16.98 27.99 22.48
CA TYR A 58 -16.13 27.01 21.77
C TYR A 58 -15.11 26.27 22.66
N GLN A 59 -15.37 26.09 23.96
CA GLN A 59 -14.34 25.62 24.89
C GLN A 59 -14.08 24.10 24.93
N ALA A 60 -15.04 23.23 24.57
CA ALA A 60 -14.86 21.78 24.70
C ALA A 60 -14.12 21.12 23.52
N ALA A 61 -14.46 21.51 22.28
CA ALA A 61 -13.80 20.99 21.08
C ALA A 61 -12.33 21.44 21.01
N ASP A 62 -12.07 22.69 21.36
CA ASP A 62 -10.72 23.25 21.45
C ASP A 62 -9.85 22.48 22.45
N ALA A 63 -10.40 22.12 23.62
CA ALA A 63 -9.66 21.37 24.62
C ALA A 63 -9.21 20.00 24.08
N VAL A 64 -10.10 19.24 23.44
CA VAL A 64 -9.80 17.91 22.88
C VAL A 64 -8.76 17.98 21.75
N ILE A 65 -8.87 18.99 20.88
CA ILE A 65 -7.89 19.21 19.82
C ILE A 65 -6.52 19.53 20.42
N MET A 66 -6.47 20.37 21.46
CA MET A 66 -5.22 20.70 22.15
C MET A 66 -4.59 19.51 22.86
N THR A 67 -5.38 18.62 23.48
CA THR A 67 -4.86 17.37 24.09
C THR A 67 -4.24 16.47 23.02
N PHE A 68 -4.88 16.33 21.85
CA PHE A 68 -4.35 15.52 20.76
C PHE A 68 -3.02 16.07 20.22
N VAL A 69 -2.94 17.39 20.02
CA VAL A 69 -1.71 18.07 19.56
C VAL A 69 -0.57 17.87 20.57
N ARG A 70 -0.84 17.98 21.88
CA ARG A 70 0.18 17.76 22.93
C ARG A 70 0.65 16.30 22.99
N CYS A 71 -0.26 15.33 22.87
CA CYS A 71 0.09 13.91 22.83
C CYS A 71 0.91 13.55 21.58
N ALA A 72 0.55 14.10 20.41
CA ALA A 72 1.31 13.92 19.19
C ALA A 72 2.71 14.55 19.29
N ALA A 73 2.83 15.73 19.91
CA ALA A 73 4.12 16.39 20.15
C ALA A 73 5.04 15.54 21.05
N LEU A 74 4.51 14.93 22.12
CA LEU A 74 5.28 14.05 23.01
C LEU A 74 5.75 12.77 22.30
N LEU A 75 4.88 12.14 21.52
CA LEU A 75 5.24 10.94 20.75
C LEU A 75 6.27 11.26 19.66
N TYR A 76 6.13 12.41 19.01
CA TYR A 76 7.08 12.87 18.01
C TYR A 76 8.44 13.22 18.62
N ALA A 77 8.47 13.90 19.76
CA ALA A 77 9.70 14.18 20.50
C ALA A 77 10.40 12.88 20.94
N TYR A 78 9.64 11.89 21.44
CA TYR A 78 10.19 10.56 21.74
C TYR A 78 10.75 9.87 20.48
N TYR A 79 10.01 9.89 19.37
CA TYR A 79 10.48 9.34 18.09
C TYR A 79 11.79 10.01 17.64
N GLN A 80 11.88 11.34 17.73
CA GLN A 80 13.08 12.09 17.38
C GLN A 80 14.27 11.71 18.27
N ILE A 81 14.09 11.62 19.59
CA ILE A 81 15.13 11.20 20.54
C ILE A 81 15.56 9.74 20.29
N SER A 82 14.63 8.83 20.03
CA SER A 82 14.93 7.44 19.68
C SER A 82 15.65 7.31 18.33
N ASN A 83 15.35 8.17 17.36
CA ASN A 83 16.02 8.17 16.06
C ASN A 83 17.44 8.77 16.17
N LEU A 84 17.63 9.78 17.01
CA LEU A 84 18.96 10.32 17.37
C LEU A 84 19.85 9.25 18.02
N HIS A 85 19.31 8.42 18.91
CA HIS A 85 20.06 7.32 19.56
C HIS A 85 20.55 6.25 18.56
N LYS A 86 19.86 6.07 17.43
CA LYS A 86 20.27 5.12 16.37
C LYS A 86 21.36 5.66 15.45
N ILE A 87 21.57 6.98 15.43
CA ILE A 87 22.42 7.66 14.42
C ILE A 87 23.74 8.16 15.03
N ALA A 88 23.86 8.33 16.36
CA ALA A 88 24.87 9.19 16.96
C ALA A 88 25.64 8.61 18.17
N SER A 89 26.91 9.02 18.31
CA SER A 89 27.75 8.86 19.52
C SER A 89 27.24 9.74 20.68
N LYS A 90 27.57 9.37 21.93
CA LYS A 90 27.13 10.07 23.17
C LYS A 90 27.37 11.59 23.13
N TYR A 91 28.41 12.06 22.45
CA TYR A 91 28.75 13.49 22.32
C TYR A 91 27.84 14.27 21.35
N LEU A 92 27.39 13.63 20.27
CA LEU A 92 26.50 14.24 19.26
C LEU A 92 25.08 14.47 19.80
N LEU A 93 24.61 13.59 20.70
CA LEU A 93 23.35 13.74 21.43
C LEU A 93 23.36 14.96 22.38
N ILE A 94 24.48 15.23 23.04
CA ILE A 94 24.64 16.40 23.93
C ILE A 94 24.60 17.70 23.12
N ILE A 95 25.30 17.76 21.98
CA ILE A 95 25.33 18.94 21.11
C ILE A 95 23.94 19.23 20.52
N ALA A 96 23.23 18.20 20.05
CA ALA A 96 21.87 18.33 19.54
C ALA A 96 20.86 18.78 20.62
N GLY A 97 21.04 18.32 21.87
CA GLY A 97 20.23 18.75 23.02
C GLY A 97 20.45 20.21 23.40
N VAL A 98 21.71 20.67 23.42
CA VAL A 98 22.05 22.08 23.69
C VAL A 98 21.49 22.99 22.61
N PHE A 99 21.61 22.61 21.34
CA PHE A 99 21.03 23.33 20.21
C PHE A 99 19.51 23.49 20.33
N SER A 100 18.79 22.40 20.61
CA SER A 100 17.33 22.41 20.73
C SER A 100 16.86 23.25 21.92
N THR A 101 17.56 23.17 23.05
CA THR A 101 17.25 23.96 24.26
C THR A 101 17.45 25.46 24.01
N PHE A 102 18.55 25.81 23.35
CA PHE A 102 18.86 27.20 23.02
C PHE A 102 17.88 27.79 21.99
N ALA A 103 17.57 27.06 20.92
CA ALA A 103 16.59 27.46 19.92
C ALA A 103 15.18 27.66 20.51
N SER A 104 14.76 26.79 21.44
CA SER A 104 13.50 26.93 22.20
C SER A 104 13.46 28.20 23.06
N PHE A 105 14.60 28.57 23.68
CA PHE A 105 14.72 29.79 24.46
C PHE A 105 14.66 31.06 23.61
N ILE A 106 15.34 31.07 22.45
CA ILE A 106 15.25 32.18 21.47
C ILE A 106 13.80 32.36 21.01
N PHE A 107 13.14 31.25 20.66
CA PHE A 107 11.76 31.26 20.21
C PHE A 107 10.81 31.82 21.28
N THR A 108 10.94 31.35 22.51
CA THR A 108 10.12 31.82 23.63
C THR A 108 10.32 33.32 23.89
N SER A 109 11.56 33.81 23.80
CA SER A 109 11.88 35.23 23.96
C SER A 109 11.36 36.11 22.81
N ALA A 110 11.40 35.62 21.57
CA ALA A 110 10.87 36.30 20.39
C ALA A 110 9.33 36.36 20.39
N VAL A 111 8.66 35.30 20.84
CA VAL A 111 7.20 35.29 21.03
C VAL A 111 6.80 36.26 22.13
N ALA A 112 7.54 36.24 23.25
CA ALA A 112 7.29 37.15 24.37
C ALA A 112 7.35 38.61 23.90
N SER A 113 8.45 39.03 23.25
CA SER A 113 8.63 40.43 22.80
C SER A 113 7.60 40.93 21.77
N LEU A 114 6.99 40.05 20.99
CA LEU A 114 6.00 40.42 19.96
C LEU A 114 4.56 40.53 20.49
N PHE A 115 4.18 39.81 21.55
CA PHE A 115 2.77 39.60 21.91
C PHE A 115 2.44 39.72 23.42
N PHE A 116 3.27 40.41 24.21
CA PHE A 116 3.16 40.54 25.69
C PHE A 116 1.80 40.99 26.29
N ASN A 117 0.76 41.29 25.51
CA ASN A 117 -0.56 41.64 26.03
C ASN A 117 -1.45 40.43 26.39
N GLU A 118 -1.13 39.21 25.93
CA GLU A 118 -1.89 38.00 26.28
C GLU A 118 -0.97 36.90 26.85
N LEU A 119 -0.75 36.91 28.17
CA LEU A 119 0.07 35.89 28.85
C LEU A 119 -0.48 34.45 28.75
N ALA A 120 -1.74 34.27 28.35
CA ALA A 120 -2.41 32.96 28.34
C ALA A 120 -1.90 32.01 27.25
N SER A 121 -1.33 32.53 26.16
CA SER A 121 -0.88 31.78 24.98
C SER A 121 0.60 31.38 25.03
N ILE A 122 1.41 32.00 25.91
CA ILE A 122 2.83 31.67 26.09
C ILE A 122 3.03 30.26 26.65
N LYS A 123 2.08 29.75 27.46
CA LYS A 123 2.19 28.43 28.11
C LYS A 123 2.22 27.25 27.12
N ASP A 124 1.67 27.41 25.92
CA ASP A 124 1.57 26.37 24.89
C ASP A 124 2.73 26.43 23.87
N ALA A 125 3.51 27.50 23.87
CA ALA A 125 4.58 27.76 22.91
C ALA A 125 5.75 26.74 22.94
N PRO A 126 6.24 26.26 24.10
CA PRO A 126 7.36 25.31 24.14
C PRO A 126 7.06 23.96 23.48
N PHE A 127 5.81 23.48 23.56
CA PHE A 127 5.40 22.22 22.96
C PHE A 127 5.27 22.31 21.43
N LEU A 128 4.83 23.46 20.92
CA LEU A 128 4.79 23.76 19.48
C LEU A 128 6.20 23.81 18.88
N PHE A 129 7.17 24.39 19.59
CA PHE A 129 8.57 24.36 19.15
C PHE A 129 9.09 22.93 19.03
N LEU A 130 8.86 22.08 20.04
CA LEU A 130 9.32 20.68 20.03
C LEU A 130 8.65 19.82 18.95
N LEU A 131 7.40 20.11 18.58
CA LEU A 131 6.70 19.43 17.48
C LEU A 131 7.34 19.74 16.12
N VAL A 132 7.90 20.94 15.97
CA VAL A 132 8.24 21.53 14.68
C VAL A 132 9.76 21.57 14.44
N ALA A 133 10.57 21.56 15.50
CA ALA A 133 12.02 21.54 15.44
C ALA A 133 12.56 20.21 14.86
N ASP A 134 13.41 20.28 13.83
CA ASP A 134 14.00 19.11 13.18
C ASP A 134 15.45 18.88 13.66
N VAL A 135 15.55 18.27 14.84
CA VAL A 135 16.84 17.96 15.50
C VAL A 135 17.70 16.99 14.67
N ALA A 136 17.07 16.18 13.80
CA ALA A 136 17.78 15.25 12.91
C ALA A 136 18.58 15.96 11.81
N ARG A 137 18.24 17.22 11.45
CA ARG A 137 19.09 18.06 10.57
C ARG A 137 20.39 18.43 11.26
N GLY A 138 20.32 18.83 12.52
CA GLY A 138 21.48 19.14 13.35
C GLY A 138 22.45 17.95 13.45
N ALA A 139 21.92 16.76 13.73
CA ALA A 139 22.74 15.54 13.83
C ALA A 139 23.45 15.17 12.52
N ARG A 140 22.77 15.30 11.37
CA ARG A 140 23.38 15.05 10.04
C ARG A 140 24.51 16.03 9.74
N MET A 141 24.32 17.31 10.07
CA MET A 141 25.36 18.33 9.90
C MET A 141 26.56 18.10 10.83
N ALA A 142 26.31 17.73 12.08
CA ALA A 142 27.38 17.41 13.02
C ALA A 142 28.17 16.16 12.63
N LYS A 143 27.49 15.14 12.09
CA LYS A 143 28.15 13.95 11.49
C LYS A 143 29.04 14.33 10.31
N ALA A 144 28.60 15.27 9.47
CA ALA A 144 29.36 15.76 8.33
C ALA A 144 30.55 16.66 8.72
N GLY A 145 30.45 17.37 9.85
CA GLY A 145 31.54 18.23 10.35
C GLY A 145 32.71 17.48 10.99
N TRP A 146 32.51 16.23 11.43
CA TRP A 146 33.47 15.48 12.25
C TRP A 146 34.46 14.58 11.46
N SER A 147 34.44 14.56 10.13
CA SER A 147 35.32 13.68 9.33
C SER A 147 36.79 14.14 9.32
N ALA A 148 37.75 13.27 9.67
CA ALA A 148 39.18 13.62 9.79
C ALA A 148 39.86 14.03 8.44
N GLY A 149 40.78 15.01 8.47
CA GLY A 149 41.74 15.30 7.38
C GLY A 149 41.84 16.75 6.85
N GLU A 150 40.77 17.57 6.82
CA GLU A 150 40.77 18.94 6.20
C GLU A 150 40.63 20.11 7.22
N ASP A 151 40.78 21.39 6.81
CA ASP A 151 40.50 22.57 7.66
C ASP A 151 39.04 22.58 8.16
N GLN A 152 38.81 22.69 9.48
CA GLN A 152 37.48 22.54 10.09
C GLN A 152 36.45 23.53 9.54
N GLY A 153 36.85 24.80 9.35
CA GLY A 153 35.96 25.83 8.82
C GLY A 153 35.46 25.50 7.40
N LYS A 154 36.33 24.91 6.57
CA LYS A 154 35.96 24.44 5.23
C LYS A 154 35.03 23.23 5.26
N ARG A 155 35.17 22.33 6.24
CA ARG A 155 34.28 21.15 6.40
C ARG A 155 32.86 21.58 6.76
N VAL A 156 32.72 22.46 7.75
CA VAL A 156 31.41 23.00 8.16
C VAL A 156 30.77 23.80 7.03
N GLY A 157 31.57 24.60 6.30
CA GLY A 157 31.13 25.27 5.07
C GLY A 157 30.65 24.28 4.00
N ARG A 158 31.40 23.21 3.72
CA ARG A 158 31.03 22.18 2.75
C ARG A 158 29.74 21.45 3.14
N ALA A 159 29.58 21.10 4.41
CA ALA A 159 28.36 20.48 4.93
C ALA A 159 27.13 21.40 4.76
N LEU A 160 27.26 22.68 5.11
CA LEU A 160 26.18 23.66 4.93
C LEU A 160 25.88 23.93 3.44
N SER A 161 26.88 23.82 2.56
CA SER A 161 26.68 23.98 1.11
C SER A 161 25.81 22.88 0.49
N LEU A 162 25.85 21.67 1.05
CA LEU A 162 25.05 20.51 0.63
C LEU A 162 23.66 20.52 1.29
N LEU A 163 23.61 20.75 2.61
CA LEU A 163 22.36 20.68 3.38
C LEU A 163 21.54 21.98 3.32
N GLY A 164 22.18 23.15 3.26
CA GLY A 164 21.53 24.47 3.31
C GLY A 164 20.39 24.63 2.31
N PRO A 165 20.59 24.39 0.99
CA PRO A 165 19.52 24.53 0.01
C PRO A 165 18.29 23.65 0.29
N THR A 166 18.49 22.43 0.79
CA THR A 166 17.39 21.53 1.15
C THR A 166 16.68 21.99 2.41
N ALA A 167 17.43 22.42 3.42
CA ALA A 167 16.89 22.95 4.66
C ALA A 167 16.06 24.23 4.41
N THR A 168 16.52 25.12 3.53
CA THR A 168 15.76 26.33 3.14
C THR A 168 14.44 25.98 2.47
N LEU A 169 14.46 25.06 1.49
CA LEU A 169 13.25 24.65 0.77
C LEU A 169 12.25 23.93 1.69
N ASP A 170 12.74 23.07 2.57
CA ASP A 170 11.90 22.35 3.53
C ASP A 170 11.28 23.28 4.56
N THR A 171 12.02 24.29 5.03
CA THR A 171 11.51 25.32 5.95
C THR A 171 10.47 26.20 5.25
N LEU A 172 10.73 26.63 4.01
CA LEU A 172 9.79 27.44 3.24
C LEU A 172 8.48 26.70 2.97
N LEU A 173 8.56 25.42 2.61
CA LEU A 173 7.38 24.56 2.46
C LEU A 173 6.61 24.41 3.77
N ALA A 174 7.29 24.15 4.88
CA ALA A 174 6.66 24.01 6.18
C ALA A 174 5.94 25.31 6.61
N VAL A 175 6.58 26.47 6.43
CA VAL A 175 5.98 27.79 6.73
C VAL A 175 4.77 28.05 5.84
N LEU A 176 4.85 27.77 4.53
CA LEU A 176 3.70 27.95 3.63
C LEU A 176 2.55 26.98 3.97
N LEU A 177 2.86 25.72 4.28
CA LEU A 177 1.85 24.72 4.61
C LEU A 177 1.14 25.05 5.93
N VAL A 178 1.90 25.29 7.01
CA VAL A 178 1.37 25.68 8.32
C VAL A 178 0.65 27.02 8.23
N GLY A 179 1.15 27.93 7.40
CA GLY A 179 0.53 29.23 7.13
C GLY A 179 -0.88 29.11 6.56
N VAL A 180 -1.26 28.03 5.87
CA VAL A 180 -2.64 27.81 5.40
C VAL A 180 -3.61 27.72 6.58
N GLY A 181 -3.16 27.17 7.72
CA GLY A 181 -3.97 27.13 8.95
C GLY A 181 -4.27 28.51 9.52
N ALA A 182 -3.44 29.53 9.21
CA ALA A 182 -3.72 30.93 9.54
C ALA A 182 -4.79 31.59 8.63
N LEU A 183 -5.36 30.84 7.68
CA LEU A 183 -6.49 31.24 6.84
C LEU A 183 -7.79 30.51 7.21
N SER A 184 -7.79 29.76 8.33
CA SER A 184 -8.89 28.86 8.69
C SER A 184 -10.14 29.55 9.22
N GLY A 185 -10.05 30.82 9.64
CA GLY A 185 -11.15 31.56 10.28
C GLY A 185 -11.36 31.20 11.75
N VAL A 186 -10.54 30.30 12.32
CA VAL A 186 -10.62 29.88 13.73
C VAL A 186 -9.56 30.63 14.53
N PRO A 187 -9.92 31.61 15.39
CA PRO A 187 -8.96 32.53 16.00
C PRO A 187 -7.78 31.83 16.71
N ARG A 188 -8.08 30.81 17.53
CA ARG A 188 -7.03 30.08 18.26
C ARG A 188 -6.09 29.29 17.35
N LEU A 189 -6.61 28.67 16.29
CA LEU A 189 -5.80 27.94 15.33
C LEU A 189 -4.94 28.90 14.51
N GLU A 190 -5.46 30.07 14.15
CA GLU A 190 -4.71 31.12 13.46
C GLU A 190 -3.54 31.63 14.29
N HIS A 191 -3.76 31.88 15.59
CA HIS A 191 -2.69 32.25 16.52
C HIS A 191 -1.63 31.14 16.64
N MET A 192 -2.03 29.88 16.81
CA MET A 192 -1.10 28.75 16.90
C MET A 192 -0.30 28.52 15.63
N CYS A 193 -0.92 28.60 14.46
CA CYS A 193 -0.23 28.49 13.17
C CYS A 193 0.75 29.63 12.96
N THR A 194 0.41 30.85 13.42
CA THR A 194 1.32 32.00 13.38
C THR A 194 2.55 31.76 14.27
N PHE A 195 2.36 31.23 15.48
CA PHE A 195 3.48 30.86 16.36
C PHE A 195 4.34 29.73 15.78
N ALA A 196 3.73 28.72 15.17
CA ALA A 196 4.45 27.62 14.54
C ALA A 196 5.27 28.10 13.32
N CYS A 197 4.74 29.05 12.52
CA CYS A 197 5.50 29.69 11.44
C CYS A 197 6.70 30.48 11.98
N LEU A 198 6.53 31.23 13.06
CA LEU A 198 7.64 31.94 13.72
C LEU A 198 8.69 30.96 14.28
N ALA A 199 8.25 29.84 14.86
CA ALA A 199 9.14 28.79 15.37
C ALA A 199 10.03 28.20 14.27
N LEU A 200 9.44 27.88 13.11
CA LEU A 200 10.18 27.36 11.94
C LEU A 200 11.25 28.33 11.45
N LEU A 201 10.93 29.63 11.41
CA LEU A 201 11.87 30.66 10.97
C LEU A 201 13.01 30.84 11.95
N VAL A 202 12.73 30.85 13.26
CA VAL A 202 13.75 30.93 14.31
C VAL A 202 14.64 29.69 14.31
N ASP A 203 14.07 28.47 14.26
CA ASP A 203 14.84 27.22 14.21
C ASP A 203 15.79 27.18 13.01
N TYR A 204 15.31 27.61 11.84
CA TYR A 204 16.12 27.71 10.64
C TYR A 204 17.27 28.72 10.76
N LEU A 205 17.01 29.91 11.33
CA LEU A 205 18.04 30.91 11.55
C LEU A 205 19.12 30.40 12.50
N VAL A 206 18.74 29.76 13.61
CA VAL A 206 19.70 29.16 14.56
C VAL A 206 20.48 28.02 13.89
N PHE A 207 19.84 27.19 13.07
CA PHE A 207 20.48 26.09 12.33
C PHE A 207 21.54 26.57 11.32
N VAL A 208 21.29 27.68 10.63
CA VAL A 208 22.20 28.19 9.58
C VAL A 208 23.34 29.04 10.15
N THR A 209 23.14 29.70 11.30
CA THR A 209 24.08 30.69 11.84
C THR A 209 24.78 30.24 13.12
N PHE A 210 24.01 29.96 14.18
CA PHE A 210 24.53 29.64 15.51
C PHE A 210 25.07 28.21 15.59
N TYR A 211 24.36 27.24 14.99
CA TYR A 211 24.74 25.84 15.06
C TYR A 211 26.09 25.51 14.41
N PRO A 212 26.44 26.06 13.22
CA PRO A 212 27.78 25.91 12.63
C PRO A 212 28.91 26.46 13.50
N ALA A 213 28.68 27.61 14.16
CA ALA A 213 29.67 28.23 15.05
C ALA A 213 29.93 27.37 16.30
N CYS A 214 28.86 26.87 16.93
CA CYS A 214 28.98 25.97 18.09
C CYS A 214 29.61 24.62 17.74
N LEU A 215 29.27 24.04 16.58
CA LEU A 215 29.84 22.78 16.13
C LEU A 215 31.36 22.90 15.93
N SER A 216 31.82 23.99 15.32
CA SER A 216 33.25 24.25 15.13
C SER A 216 33.97 24.44 16.47
N LEU A 217 33.37 25.18 17.40
CA LEU A 217 33.93 25.39 18.74
C LEU A 217 34.10 24.07 19.52
N VAL A 218 33.06 23.22 19.54
CA VAL A 218 33.11 21.94 20.25
C VAL A 218 34.11 20.98 19.59
N ALA A 219 34.23 21.00 18.27
CA ALA A 219 35.23 20.20 17.54
C ALA A 219 36.68 20.66 17.84
N ASP A 220 36.91 21.97 17.96
CA ASP A 220 38.21 22.53 18.37
C ASP A 220 38.58 22.11 19.81
N PHE A 221 37.63 22.11 20.75
CA PHE A 221 37.85 21.61 22.11
C PHE A 221 38.06 20.09 22.19
N ALA A 222 37.42 19.33 21.29
CA ALA A 222 37.53 17.87 21.25
C ALA A 222 38.84 17.40 20.59
N SER A 223 39.34 18.12 19.58
CA SER A 223 40.60 17.78 18.89
C SER A 223 41.86 17.92 19.77
N GLY A 224 41.77 18.63 20.90
CA GLY A 224 42.80 18.68 21.94
C GLY A 224 42.91 17.43 22.82
N ARG A 225 42.03 16.42 22.68
CA ARG A 225 42.11 15.14 23.40
C ARG A 225 42.26 13.98 22.40
N LYS A 226 43.49 13.46 22.30
CA LYS A 226 43.96 12.18 21.73
C LYS A 226 43.16 11.51 20.59
N GLU A 227 43.91 11.16 19.53
CA GLU A 227 43.55 10.35 18.36
C GLU A 227 42.43 9.33 18.60
N MET A 228 41.28 9.59 17.97
CA MET A 228 40.16 8.64 17.87
C MET A 228 40.29 7.87 16.55
N SER A 229 40.03 6.56 16.60
CA SER A 229 40.03 5.63 15.47
C SER A 229 39.19 6.12 14.28
N PRO A 230 39.64 5.90 13.04
CA PRO A 230 38.91 6.34 11.84
C PRO A 230 37.70 5.43 11.63
N ASP A 231 36.54 5.81 12.15
CA ASP A 231 35.29 5.27 11.64
C ASP A 231 35.14 5.72 10.18
N SER A 232 34.87 4.73 9.32
CA SER A 232 34.60 4.76 7.87
C SER A 232 34.70 6.12 7.13
N PRO A 233 35.44 6.20 6.00
CA PRO A 233 35.48 7.42 5.19
C PRO A 233 34.05 7.84 4.80
N PHE A 234 33.70 9.06 5.18
CA PHE A 234 32.40 9.69 4.98
C PHE A 234 32.00 9.68 3.49
N SER A 235 30.85 9.08 3.16
CA SER A 235 30.32 9.07 1.80
C SER A 235 29.47 10.32 1.55
N GLU A 236 29.94 11.21 0.67
CA GLU A 236 29.16 12.38 0.20
C GLU A 236 27.81 12.01 -0.42
N ALA A 237 27.59 10.74 -0.79
CA ALA A 237 26.35 10.27 -1.38
C ALA A 237 25.15 10.38 -0.41
N ASP A 238 25.38 10.23 0.90
CA ASP A 238 24.32 10.19 1.91
C ASP A 238 23.69 11.57 2.18
N LEU A 239 24.39 12.65 1.84
CA LEU A 239 23.89 14.03 1.99
C LEU A 239 23.30 14.61 0.70
N LYS A 240 23.52 13.98 -0.46
CA LYS A 240 23.02 14.51 -1.73
C LYS A 240 21.50 14.27 -1.84
N PRO A 241 20.69 15.34 -1.94
CA PRO A 241 19.25 15.20 -2.05
C PRO A 241 18.85 14.60 -3.40
N ASN A 242 17.78 13.81 -3.40
CA ASN A 242 17.21 13.25 -4.63
C ASN A 242 16.65 14.40 -5.52
N PRO A 243 17.12 14.53 -6.78
CA PRO A 243 16.74 15.65 -7.65
C PRO A 243 15.25 15.64 -8.03
N VAL A 244 14.62 14.46 -8.10
CA VAL A 244 13.18 14.34 -8.41
C VAL A 244 12.36 14.88 -7.24
N VAL A 245 12.74 14.51 -6.01
CA VAL A 245 12.06 14.97 -4.79
C VAL A 245 12.17 16.49 -4.63
N GLN A 246 13.33 17.07 -4.96
CA GLN A 246 13.50 18.53 -4.93
C GLN A 246 12.62 19.25 -5.94
N ARG A 247 12.48 18.73 -7.17
CA ARG A 247 11.60 19.32 -8.19
C ARG A 247 10.13 19.30 -7.76
N VAL A 248 9.68 18.19 -7.17
CA VAL A 248 8.32 18.07 -6.61
C VAL A 248 8.09 19.09 -5.50
N LYS A 249 9.05 19.23 -4.58
CA LYS A 249 9.01 20.21 -3.50
C LYS A 249 8.92 21.66 -4.01
N MET A 250 9.65 22.01 -5.07
CA MET A 250 9.56 23.33 -5.70
C MET A 250 8.18 23.60 -6.32
N ILE A 251 7.58 22.59 -6.98
CA ILE A 251 6.24 22.71 -7.56
C ILE A 251 5.19 22.88 -6.44
N MET A 252 5.29 22.10 -5.37
CA MET A 252 4.43 22.24 -4.19
C MET A 252 4.55 23.62 -3.55
N ALA A 253 5.78 24.15 -3.41
CA ALA A 253 6.01 25.47 -2.82
C ALA A 253 5.40 26.58 -3.66
N ALA A 254 5.54 26.50 -5.00
CA ALA A 254 4.91 27.44 -5.92
C ALA A 254 3.37 27.38 -5.84
N GLY A 255 2.79 26.18 -5.77
CA GLY A 255 1.35 25.99 -5.60
C GLY A 255 0.83 26.58 -4.28
N LEU A 256 1.49 26.29 -3.16
CA LEU A 256 1.12 26.85 -1.85
C LEU A 256 1.29 28.38 -1.81
N LEU A 257 2.32 28.92 -2.43
CA LEU A 257 2.51 30.37 -2.53
C LEU A 257 1.37 31.02 -3.33
N CYS A 258 0.93 30.41 -4.44
CA CYS A 258 -0.24 30.87 -5.18
C CYS A 258 -1.50 30.87 -4.31
N VAL A 259 -1.73 29.83 -3.50
CA VAL A 259 -2.86 29.78 -2.55
C VAL A 259 -2.81 30.94 -1.55
N HIS A 260 -1.62 31.27 -1.03
CA HIS A 260 -1.44 32.41 -0.13
C HIS A 260 -1.66 33.76 -0.84
N LEU A 261 -1.21 33.90 -2.08
CA LEU A 261 -1.39 35.12 -2.87
C LEU A 261 -2.85 35.33 -3.27
N THR A 262 -3.57 34.29 -3.69
CA THR A 262 -4.99 34.40 -4.09
C THR A 262 -5.93 34.59 -2.90
N SER A 263 -5.61 34.01 -1.75
CA SER A 263 -6.44 34.14 -0.54
C SER A 263 -6.24 35.46 0.21
N ARG A 264 -5.05 36.08 0.13
CA ARG A 264 -4.72 37.30 0.90
C ARG A 264 -4.84 38.60 0.10
N TRP A 265 -4.92 38.55 -1.23
CA TRP A 265 -5.01 39.76 -2.06
C TRP A 265 -6.46 40.09 -2.42
N PRO A 266 -7.02 41.23 -1.98
CA PRO A 266 -8.37 41.62 -2.38
C PRO A 266 -8.32 42.12 -3.82
N TRP A 267 -8.85 41.34 -4.76
CA TRP A 267 -9.31 41.92 -6.02
C TRP A 267 -10.57 42.71 -5.69
N SER A 268 -10.39 44.00 -5.41
CA SER A 268 -11.48 44.97 -5.29
C SER A 268 -12.20 45.05 -6.63
N VAL A 269 -13.38 44.45 -6.70
CA VAL A 269 -14.47 44.93 -7.53
C VAL A 269 -15.73 44.89 -6.67
N ASP A 270 -16.12 46.08 -6.22
CA ASP A 270 -17.42 46.37 -5.64
C ASP A 270 -18.55 45.74 -6.46
N ASN A 271 -19.53 45.15 -5.77
CA ASN A 271 -20.94 45.47 -5.97
C ASN A 271 -21.83 44.77 -4.92
N GLY A 272 -22.24 45.56 -3.92
CA GLY A 272 -23.61 45.63 -3.40
C GLY A 272 -24.18 44.42 -2.64
N ILE A 273 -24.01 44.41 -1.31
CA ILE A 273 -24.94 43.70 -0.41
C ILE A 273 -25.89 44.74 0.19
N ILE A 274 -27.18 44.52 -0.04
CA ILE A 274 -28.32 45.27 0.50
C ILE A 274 -28.44 44.97 1.99
N GLU A 275 -28.44 46.01 2.82
CA GLU A 275 -28.80 45.96 4.23
C GLU A 275 -30.29 45.63 4.42
N GLY A 276 -30.59 44.76 5.37
CA GLY A 276 -31.94 44.55 5.92
C GLY A 276 -31.87 44.53 7.45
N PRO A 277 -32.82 45.16 8.15
CA PRO A 277 -32.59 45.71 9.48
C PRO A 277 -32.77 44.69 10.62
N THR A 278 -32.05 45.01 11.69
CA THR A 278 -32.14 44.49 13.04
C THR A 278 -33.55 44.57 13.61
N ASP A 279 -34.02 43.49 14.25
CA ASP A 279 -34.99 43.60 15.33
C ASP A 279 -34.53 42.80 16.55
N THR A 280 -34.56 43.52 17.66
CA THR A 280 -34.21 43.17 19.03
C THR A 280 -35.34 42.42 19.71
N LEU A 281 -34.99 41.43 20.55
CA LEU A 281 -35.75 41.07 21.77
C LEU A 281 -34.88 40.14 22.65
N THR A 282 -34.51 40.65 23.83
CA THR A 282 -33.97 39.93 25.01
C THR A 282 -35.11 39.79 26.05
N PRO A 283 -34.91 39.21 27.26
CA PRO A 283 -34.24 37.96 27.68
C PRO A 283 -35.07 37.13 28.72
N ALA A 284 -34.70 35.87 28.96
CA ALA A 284 -34.86 35.12 30.24
C ALA A 284 -34.21 33.74 30.01
N THR A 285 -33.33 33.17 30.83
CA THR A 285 -33.34 33.00 32.30
C THR A 285 -31.93 32.77 32.85
N GLN A 286 -31.75 33.17 34.10
CA GLN A 286 -30.60 32.92 34.97
C GLN A 286 -30.35 31.43 35.26
N ASP A 287 -29.05 31.17 35.46
CA ASP A 287 -28.40 30.17 36.33
C ASP A 287 -28.26 28.70 35.90
N ASN A 288 -27.00 28.36 35.58
CA ASN A 288 -26.25 27.37 36.36
C ASN A 288 -24.73 27.64 36.28
N VAL A 289 -24.28 28.67 37.01
CA VAL A 289 -22.87 29.10 37.13
C VAL A 289 -21.96 28.00 37.74
N LEU A 290 -22.53 27.02 38.45
CA LEU A 290 -21.77 25.91 39.02
C LEU A 290 -21.34 24.87 37.98
N LEU A 291 -22.20 24.53 37.01
CA LEU A 291 -21.90 23.48 36.03
C LEU A 291 -20.75 23.87 35.08
N HIS A 292 -20.64 25.16 34.74
CA HIS A 292 -19.63 25.67 33.82
C HIS A 292 -18.22 25.78 34.45
N SER A 293 -18.13 25.96 35.77
CA SER A 293 -16.85 25.96 36.51
C SER A 293 -16.31 24.55 36.73
N TYR A 294 -17.17 23.55 36.99
CA TYR A 294 -16.73 22.16 37.15
C TYR A 294 -16.20 21.56 35.84
N VAL A 295 -16.79 21.88 34.68
CA VAL A 295 -16.31 21.42 33.36
C VAL A 295 -14.94 22.02 33.04
N LYS A 296 -14.69 23.29 33.40
CA LYS A 296 -13.39 23.95 33.18
C LYS A 296 -12.28 23.36 34.06
N TRP A 297 -12.60 22.93 35.28
CA TRP A 297 -11.64 22.31 36.20
C TRP A 297 -11.31 20.85 35.83
N PHE A 298 -12.30 20.08 35.36
CA PHE A 298 -12.10 18.71 34.88
C PHE A 298 -11.36 18.62 33.54
N SER A 299 -11.56 19.58 32.62
CA SER A 299 -10.84 19.63 31.35
C SER A 299 -9.34 19.89 31.54
N VAL A 300 -8.97 20.77 32.48
CA VAL A 300 -7.57 21.10 32.76
C VAL A 300 -6.86 19.94 33.47
N SER A 301 -7.53 19.20 34.36
CA SER A 301 -6.92 18.07 35.08
C SER A 301 -6.77 16.81 34.21
N ALA A 302 -7.70 16.56 33.29
CA ALA A 302 -7.65 15.41 32.37
C ALA A 302 -6.43 15.47 31.43
N ASP A 303 -6.08 16.66 30.93
CA ASP A 303 -4.91 16.87 30.07
C ASP A 303 -3.60 16.47 30.78
N TYR A 304 -3.42 16.87 32.03
CA TYR A 304 -2.24 16.52 32.82
C TYR A 304 -2.19 15.04 33.16
N ILE A 305 -3.34 14.40 33.42
CA ILE A 305 -3.42 12.96 33.71
C ILE A 305 -3.06 12.14 32.47
N VAL A 306 -3.55 12.51 31.28
CA VAL A 306 -3.24 11.82 30.02
C VAL A 306 -1.75 11.98 29.69
N ILE A 307 -1.20 13.18 29.81
CA ILE A 307 0.23 13.44 29.57
C ILE A 307 1.09 12.67 30.58
N ALA A 308 0.76 12.68 31.88
CA ALA A 308 1.50 11.95 32.90
C ALA A 308 1.45 10.43 32.66
N THR A 309 0.29 9.90 32.25
CA THR A 309 0.13 8.47 31.93
C THR A 309 0.98 8.08 30.72
N LEU A 310 1.01 8.92 29.68
CA LEU A 310 1.83 8.71 28.49
C LEU A 310 3.33 8.78 28.83
N LEU A 311 3.72 9.74 29.68
CA LEU A 311 5.10 9.90 30.14
C LEU A 311 5.55 8.69 30.98
N CYS A 312 4.71 8.22 31.91
CA CYS A 312 4.97 7.01 32.69
C CYS A 312 5.09 5.77 31.80
N ALA A 313 4.23 5.62 30.78
CA ALA A 313 4.32 4.51 29.84
C ALA A 313 5.62 4.54 29.01
N LEU A 314 6.06 5.74 28.58
CA LEU A 314 7.32 5.94 27.87
C LEU A 314 8.54 5.67 28.77
N ILE A 315 8.49 6.09 30.04
CA ILE A 315 9.54 5.80 31.04
C ILE A 315 9.62 4.30 31.32
N ILE A 316 8.49 3.62 31.52
CA ILE A 316 8.44 2.16 31.72
C ILE A 316 9.04 1.44 30.51
N LYS A 317 8.69 1.85 29.29
CA LYS A 317 9.28 1.28 28.08
C LYS A 317 10.79 1.55 28.00
N PHE A 318 11.24 2.76 28.29
CA PHE A 318 12.64 3.16 28.23
C PHE A 318 13.49 2.37 29.25
N VAL A 319 13.04 2.27 30.50
CA VAL A 319 13.75 1.59 31.59
C VAL A 319 13.75 0.07 31.40
N PHE A 320 12.60 -0.54 31.07
CA PHE A 320 12.49 -2.00 31.08
C PHE A 320 12.78 -2.68 29.73
N PHE A 321 12.57 -2.01 28.60
CA PHE A 321 12.62 -2.66 27.28
C PHE A 321 13.78 -2.21 26.39
N GLU A 322 14.43 -1.07 26.67
CA GLU A 322 15.54 -0.57 25.84
C GLU A 322 16.94 -1.03 26.34
N GLU A 323 17.18 -1.14 27.65
CA GLU A 323 18.40 -1.76 28.20
C GLU A 323 18.52 -3.24 27.78
N HIS A 324 17.41 -3.98 27.79
CA HIS A 324 17.42 -5.40 27.45
C HIS A 324 17.72 -5.65 25.96
N ARG A 325 17.43 -4.68 25.07
CA ARG A 325 17.69 -4.79 23.62
C ARG A 325 19.18 -4.61 23.29
N ASN A 326 19.89 -3.75 24.03
CA ASN A 326 21.33 -3.59 23.86
C ASN A 326 22.09 -4.85 24.31
N TRP A 327 21.66 -5.50 25.39
CA TRP A 327 22.25 -6.77 25.85
C TRP A 327 22.12 -7.90 24.82
N VAL A 328 20.95 -8.03 24.17
CA VAL A 328 20.71 -9.07 23.15
C VAL A 328 21.48 -8.81 21.86
N ILE A 329 21.70 -7.54 21.48
CA ILE A 329 22.48 -7.17 20.30
C ILE A 329 23.98 -7.42 20.54
N ASP A 330 24.49 -7.06 21.72
CA ASP A 330 25.91 -7.26 22.07
C ASP A 330 26.25 -8.76 22.21
N MET A 331 25.32 -9.56 22.73
CA MET A 331 25.49 -11.02 22.83
C MET A 331 25.49 -11.70 21.44
N ASN A 332 24.69 -11.19 20.50
CA ASN A 332 24.70 -11.66 19.11
C ASN A 332 26.00 -11.25 18.38
N ASP A 333 26.54 -10.05 18.65
CA ASP A 333 27.78 -9.59 18.03
C ASP A 333 29.02 -10.31 18.60
N MET A 334 29.01 -10.65 19.89
CA MET A 334 30.00 -11.54 20.52
C MET A 334 29.94 -12.97 19.95
N LEU A 335 28.74 -13.55 19.82
CA LEU A 335 28.56 -14.89 19.24
C LEU A 335 29.00 -14.96 17.78
N VAL A 336 28.72 -13.92 16.99
CA VAL A 336 29.18 -13.84 15.59
C VAL A 336 30.71 -13.70 15.51
N LYS A 337 31.34 -12.93 16.41
CA LYS A 337 32.81 -12.82 16.48
C LYS A 337 33.49 -14.12 16.94
N GLU A 338 32.91 -14.85 17.90
CA GLU A 338 33.41 -16.18 18.30
C GLU A 338 33.27 -17.20 17.16
N MET A 339 32.13 -17.21 16.43
CA MET A 339 31.92 -18.14 15.32
C MET A 339 32.85 -17.88 14.12
N VAL A 340 33.23 -16.63 13.86
CA VAL A 340 34.16 -16.26 12.79
C VAL A 340 35.61 -16.61 13.14
N GLN A 341 36.00 -16.50 14.43
CA GLN A 341 37.35 -16.88 14.87
C GLN A 341 37.59 -18.40 14.93
N ASP A 342 36.54 -19.20 15.14
CA ASP A 342 36.66 -20.67 15.28
C ASP A 342 36.73 -21.39 13.92
N GLN A 343 36.27 -20.76 12.83
CA GLN A 343 36.37 -21.32 11.47
C GLN A 343 37.76 -21.16 10.82
N GLU A 344 38.59 -20.21 11.26
CA GLU A 344 39.93 -20.01 10.70
C GLU A 344 41.00 -20.96 11.29
N LYS A 345 40.71 -21.70 12.37
CA LYS A 345 41.72 -22.50 13.10
C LYS A 345 41.67 -24.02 12.94
N ARG A 346 40.75 -24.60 12.14
CA ARG A 346 40.70 -26.06 11.94
C ARG A 346 40.90 -26.47 10.49
N LYS A 347 42.15 -26.70 10.10
CA LYS A 347 42.49 -27.63 9.01
C LYS A 347 42.52 -29.06 9.57
N PRO A 348 41.74 -30.02 9.04
CA PRO A 348 42.04 -31.43 9.22
C PRO A 348 43.07 -31.89 8.16
N LYS A 349 44.06 -32.62 8.66
CA LYS A 349 45.11 -33.35 7.93
C LYS A 349 44.51 -34.65 7.34
N PHE A 350 44.94 -35.01 6.11
CA PHE A 350 45.24 -36.36 5.53
C PHE A 350 44.52 -37.63 6.08
N SER A 351 44.10 -38.68 5.34
CA SER A 351 44.38 -39.11 3.94
C SER A 351 43.75 -40.47 3.54
N VAL A 352 43.42 -40.57 2.23
CA VAL A 352 43.74 -41.64 1.22
C VAL A 352 43.02 -43.01 1.18
N GLY A 353 42.57 -43.35 -0.06
CA GLY A 353 42.42 -44.68 -0.67
C GLY A 353 41.15 -44.83 -1.52
N ASP A 354 41.05 -44.24 -2.73
CA ASP A 354 41.21 -44.87 -4.08
C ASP A 354 40.50 -46.24 -4.24
N ASP A 355 39.57 -46.41 -5.18
CA ASP A 355 39.91 -46.69 -6.59
C ASP A 355 38.85 -46.29 -7.65
N SER A 356 39.40 -46.02 -8.84
CA SER A 356 38.84 -46.05 -10.20
C SER A 356 38.28 -44.75 -10.82
N VAL A 357 39.25 -44.08 -11.43
CA VAL A 357 39.27 -42.96 -12.38
C VAL A 357 38.42 -43.19 -13.65
N SER A 358 37.66 -42.18 -14.08
CA SER A 358 37.78 -41.59 -15.44
C SER A 358 36.94 -40.31 -15.61
N GLU A 359 37.68 -39.20 -15.62
CA GLU A 359 37.54 -38.02 -16.48
C GLU A 359 36.16 -37.37 -16.71
N ILE A 360 35.90 -36.32 -15.93
CA ILE A 360 35.12 -35.17 -16.38
C ILE A 360 36.07 -34.33 -17.26
N SER A 361 35.89 -34.40 -18.57
CA SER A 361 36.40 -33.41 -19.51
C SER A 361 35.23 -32.81 -20.31
N THR A 362 35.24 -31.49 -20.33
CA THR A 362 34.39 -30.59 -21.09
C THR A 362 34.48 -30.90 -22.59
N GLN A 363 33.37 -31.29 -23.22
CA GLN A 363 33.17 -31.12 -24.66
C GLN A 363 31.73 -30.69 -24.96
N THR A 364 31.67 -29.48 -25.51
CA THR A 364 30.69 -29.03 -26.49
C THR A 364 30.57 -30.05 -27.63
N GLU A 365 29.35 -30.20 -28.15
CA GLU A 365 28.93 -30.91 -29.39
C GLU A 365 28.36 -32.34 -29.29
N CYS A 366 27.26 -32.49 -30.07
CA CYS A 366 26.54 -33.69 -30.53
C CYS A 366 25.63 -34.39 -29.49
N GLY A 367 24.40 -34.80 -29.81
CA GLY A 367 23.72 -34.97 -31.10
C GLY A 367 22.23 -35.27 -30.86
N LEU A 368 21.44 -35.07 -31.91
CA LEU A 368 19.98 -35.23 -31.97
C LEU A 368 19.55 -36.69 -31.80
N GLU A 369 18.53 -36.94 -30.99
CA GLU A 369 17.50 -37.93 -31.31
C GLU A 369 16.12 -37.29 -31.12
N GLU A 370 15.55 -36.88 -32.27
CA GLU A 370 14.19 -36.40 -32.42
C GLU A 370 13.20 -37.53 -32.13
N THR A 371 12.46 -37.42 -31.04
CA THR A 371 11.11 -38.01 -30.98
C THR A 371 10.13 -36.95 -31.46
N GLU A 372 9.81 -37.01 -32.75
CA GLU A 372 8.88 -36.13 -33.45
C GLU A 372 7.50 -36.10 -32.77
N TRP A 373 7.13 -34.92 -32.27
CA TRP A 373 5.74 -34.50 -32.09
C TRP A 373 5.56 -33.26 -32.98
N PRO A 374 4.41 -33.08 -33.66
CA PRO A 374 4.34 -32.32 -34.90
C PRO A 374 4.48 -30.81 -34.67
N THR A 375 5.71 -30.32 -34.63
CA THR A 375 6.06 -28.89 -34.73
C THR A 375 6.37 -28.54 -36.18
N LEU A 376 5.34 -28.62 -37.03
CA LEU A 376 5.33 -27.95 -38.32
C LEU A 376 4.00 -27.22 -38.45
N SER A 377 4.01 -25.91 -38.21
CA SER A 377 3.04 -25.03 -38.85
C SER A 377 3.14 -25.25 -40.38
N PRO A 378 2.09 -25.68 -41.09
CA PRO A 378 2.18 -26.08 -42.50
C PRO A 378 2.46 -24.95 -43.50
N SER A 379 2.73 -23.72 -43.06
CA SER A 379 2.72 -22.54 -43.95
C SER A 379 4.08 -21.88 -44.19
N SER A 380 5.12 -22.22 -43.44
CA SER A 380 6.47 -21.70 -43.72
C SER A 380 7.28 -22.71 -44.53
N SER A 381 6.91 -22.90 -45.80
CA SER A 381 7.85 -23.49 -46.74
C SER A 381 9.12 -22.63 -46.74
N ALA A 382 10.26 -23.26 -46.43
CA ALA A 382 11.58 -22.64 -46.41
C ALA A 382 11.93 -21.93 -47.76
N ALA A 383 11.17 -22.21 -48.81
CA ALA A 383 11.23 -21.57 -50.11
C ALA A 383 10.88 -20.06 -50.11
N LYS A 384 10.14 -19.53 -49.13
CA LYS A 384 9.72 -18.11 -49.09
C LYS A 384 10.70 -17.16 -48.36
N LEU A 385 11.72 -17.69 -47.70
CA LEU A 385 12.69 -16.89 -46.90
C LEU A 385 13.75 -16.17 -47.76
N ASN A 386 13.86 -16.48 -49.05
CA ASN A 386 14.85 -15.91 -49.98
C ASN A 386 14.25 -15.03 -51.10
N ALA A 387 12.98 -14.64 -51.01
CA ALA A 387 12.37 -13.74 -51.99
C ALA A 387 12.81 -12.29 -51.75
N LYS A 388 13.23 -11.58 -52.80
CA LYS A 388 13.49 -10.13 -52.72
C LYS A 388 12.23 -9.41 -52.22
N LYS A 389 12.41 -8.51 -51.25
CA LYS A 389 11.36 -7.69 -50.64
C LYS A 389 10.58 -6.94 -51.74
N ARG A 390 9.29 -7.25 -51.90
CA ARG A 390 8.42 -6.56 -52.88
C ARG A 390 8.21 -5.09 -52.50
N PRO A 391 7.94 -4.22 -53.49
CA PRO A 391 7.53 -2.84 -53.24
C PRO A 391 6.22 -2.79 -52.42
N MET A 392 6.09 -1.76 -51.61
CA MET A 392 4.93 -1.55 -50.73
C MET A 392 3.59 -1.61 -51.46
N ALA A 393 3.50 -1.03 -52.67
CA ALA A 393 2.28 -0.99 -53.45
C ALA A 393 1.79 -2.40 -53.85
N GLU A 394 2.72 -3.28 -54.22
CA GLU A 394 2.42 -4.68 -54.58
C GLU A 394 1.97 -5.48 -53.35
N CYS A 395 2.65 -5.31 -52.21
CA CYS A 395 2.23 -5.94 -50.94
C CYS A 395 0.83 -5.51 -50.51
N LEU A 396 0.50 -4.22 -50.71
CA LEU A 396 -0.82 -3.67 -50.37
C LEU A 396 -1.91 -4.19 -51.33
N GLU A 397 -1.58 -4.36 -52.61
CA GLU A 397 -2.49 -4.93 -53.60
C GLU A 397 -2.79 -6.40 -53.28
N ILE A 398 -1.78 -7.19 -52.93
CA ILE A 398 -1.94 -8.58 -52.47
C ILE A 398 -2.79 -8.64 -51.21
N TYR A 399 -2.54 -7.77 -50.23
CA TYR A 399 -3.37 -7.72 -49.03
C TYR A 399 -4.84 -7.36 -49.34
N ARG A 400 -5.07 -6.44 -50.29
CA ARG A 400 -6.43 -6.04 -50.71
C ARG A 400 -7.14 -7.10 -51.53
N SER A 401 -6.42 -7.88 -52.33
CA SER A 401 -6.99 -8.91 -53.20
C SER A 401 -7.27 -10.21 -52.46
N GLU A 402 -6.35 -10.65 -51.60
CA GLU A 402 -6.49 -11.90 -50.84
C GLU A 402 -7.28 -11.73 -49.54
N GLY A 403 -7.35 -10.51 -49.00
CA GLY A 403 -7.93 -10.24 -47.68
C GLY A 403 -7.14 -10.88 -46.51
N ALA A 404 -6.02 -11.53 -46.82
CA ALA A 404 -5.12 -12.22 -45.90
C ALA A 404 -3.66 -11.94 -46.29
N CYS A 405 -2.72 -12.18 -45.38
CA CYS A 405 -1.28 -12.00 -45.61
C CYS A 405 -0.50 -13.32 -45.60
N THR A 406 -1.14 -14.44 -45.96
CA THR A 406 -0.51 -15.77 -45.98
C THR A 406 0.57 -15.90 -47.06
N SER A 407 0.47 -15.12 -48.14
CA SER A 407 1.42 -15.05 -49.25
C SER A 407 2.60 -14.09 -49.02
N LEU A 408 2.51 -13.18 -48.04
CA LEU A 408 3.52 -12.17 -47.72
C LEU A 408 4.61 -12.70 -46.78
N SER A 409 5.84 -12.19 -46.93
CA SER A 409 6.95 -12.49 -46.01
C SER A 409 6.83 -11.73 -44.68
N ASP A 410 7.58 -12.14 -43.66
CA ASP A 410 7.57 -11.51 -42.34
C ASP A 410 7.96 -10.01 -42.43
N GLU A 411 8.97 -9.69 -43.25
CA GLU A 411 9.46 -8.33 -43.50
C GLU A 411 8.45 -7.45 -44.25
N GLU A 412 7.69 -8.03 -45.18
CA GLU A 412 6.64 -7.32 -45.94
C GLU A 412 5.44 -6.99 -45.04
N VAL A 413 5.03 -7.93 -44.19
CA VAL A 413 3.95 -7.71 -43.22
C VAL A 413 4.36 -6.65 -42.20
N ILE A 414 5.60 -6.67 -41.71
CA ILE A 414 6.12 -5.64 -40.82
C ILE A 414 6.06 -4.25 -41.47
N MET A 415 6.43 -4.14 -42.75
CA MET A 415 6.33 -2.88 -43.49
C MET A 415 4.89 -2.36 -43.54
N LEU A 416 3.92 -3.22 -43.84
CA LEU A 416 2.50 -2.86 -43.86
C LEU A 416 1.99 -2.38 -42.48
N VAL A 417 2.51 -2.97 -41.41
CA VAL A 417 2.16 -2.61 -40.03
C VAL A 417 2.82 -1.30 -39.59
N GLU A 418 4.07 -1.06 -39.97
CA GLU A 418 4.81 0.18 -39.68
C GLU A 418 4.15 1.39 -40.37
N GLN A 419 3.67 1.21 -41.59
CA GLN A 419 2.92 2.22 -42.33
C GLN A 419 1.43 2.27 -41.97
N SER A 420 1.01 1.59 -40.89
CA SER A 420 -0.35 1.61 -40.35
C SER A 420 -1.46 1.11 -41.30
N HIS A 421 -1.13 0.32 -42.32
CA HIS A 421 -2.14 -0.34 -43.17
C HIS A 421 -2.76 -1.56 -42.49
N ILE A 422 -2.00 -2.24 -41.63
CA ILE A 422 -2.48 -3.37 -40.83
C ILE A 422 -2.31 -3.02 -39.33
N PRO A 423 -3.41 -2.96 -38.55
CA PRO A 423 -3.30 -2.72 -37.12
C PRO A 423 -2.74 -3.94 -36.38
N LEU A 424 -1.87 -3.71 -35.39
CA LEU A 424 -1.17 -4.76 -34.63
C LEU A 424 -2.08 -5.80 -33.97
N HIS A 425 -3.29 -5.41 -33.54
CA HIS A 425 -4.24 -6.29 -32.86
C HIS A 425 -4.93 -7.28 -33.81
N ARG A 426 -4.84 -7.09 -35.14
CA ARG A 426 -5.49 -7.95 -36.14
C ARG A 426 -4.55 -8.96 -36.80
N LEU A 427 -3.27 -8.98 -36.41
CA LEU A 427 -2.26 -9.80 -37.07
C LEU A 427 -2.65 -11.28 -37.15
N GLU A 428 -3.21 -11.85 -36.09
CA GLU A 428 -3.62 -13.25 -36.05
C GLU A 428 -4.78 -13.53 -37.02
N SER A 429 -5.74 -12.60 -37.12
CA SER A 429 -6.86 -12.73 -38.05
C SER A 429 -6.44 -12.60 -39.51
N VAL A 430 -5.46 -11.74 -39.81
CA VAL A 430 -4.98 -11.48 -41.17
C VAL A 430 -4.01 -12.55 -41.65
N LEU A 431 -3.22 -13.14 -40.75
CA LEU A 431 -2.23 -14.16 -41.09
C LEU A 431 -2.82 -15.58 -41.07
N GLY A 432 -3.93 -15.81 -40.38
CA GLY A 432 -4.46 -17.16 -40.15
C GLY A 432 -3.56 -18.06 -39.31
N ASP A 433 -2.47 -17.50 -38.76
CA ASP A 433 -1.48 -18.19 -37.92
C ASP A 433 -1.25 -17.35 -36.65
N PRO A 434 -1.83 -17.77 -35.51
CA PRO A 434 -1.68 -17.09 -34.23
C PRO A 434 -0.23 -16.94 -33.77
N LEU A 435 0.58 -17.98 -33.94
CA LEU A 435 1.97 -18.00 -33.49
C LEU A 435 2.81 -17.02 -34.30
N ARG A 436 2.61 -17.01 -35.62
CA ARG A 436 3.24 -16.03 -36.52
C ARG A 436 2.81 -14.60 -36.18
N GLY A 437 1.53 -14.38 -35.88
CA GLY A 437 1.02 -13.08 -35.44
C GLY A 437 1.72 -12.56 -34.19
N VAL A 438 1.86 -13.41 -33.15
CA VAL A 438 2.60 -13.08 -31.92
C VAL A 438 4.08 -12.78 -32.23
N LYS A 439 4.74 -13.60 -33.06
CA LYS A 439 6.13 -13.39 -33.48
C LYS A 439 6.33 -12.03 -34.15
N LEU A 440 5.47 -11.66 -35.10
CA LEU A 440 5.58 -10.38 -35.80
C LEU A 440 5.28 -9.20 -34.88
N ARG A 441 4.25 -9.30 -34.03
CA ARG A 441 3.95 -8.28 -33.02
C ARG A 441 5.16 -8.01 -32.11
N ARG A 442 5.82 -9.07 -31.64
CA ARG A 442 7.06 -8.98 -30.82
C ARG A 442 8.18 -8.25 -31.56
N LYS A 443 8.40 -8.53 -32.85
CA LYS A 443 9.44 -7.87 -33.67
C LYS A 443 9.13 -6.38 -33.86
N VAL A 444 7.89 -6.03 -34.16
CA VAL A 444 7.46 -4.62 -34.34
C VAL A 444 7.57 -3.84 -33.02
N ILE A 445 7.04 -4.37 -31.92
CA ILE A 445 7.10 -3.70 -30.60
C ILE A 445 8.55 -3.59 -30.12
N GLY A 446 9.34 -4.65 -30.28
CA GLY A 446 10.76 -4.66 -29.92
C GLY A 446 11.54 -3.53 -30.60
N GLY A 447 11.37 -3.36 -31.90
CA GLY A 447 12.01 -2.28 -32.65
C GLY A 447 11.48 -0.89 -32.30
N ARG A 448 10.15 -0.73 -32.16
CA ARG A 448 9.53 0.58 -31.84
C ARG A 448 9.96 1.15 -30.50
N PHE A 449 10.15 0.28 -29.50
CA PHE A 449 10.45 0.70 -28.13
C PHE A 449 11.89 0.37 -27.70
N GLN A 450 12.74 -0.14 -28.59
CA GLN A 450 14.12 -0.53 -28.30
C GLN A 450 14.21 -1.57 -27.15
N THR A 451 13.30 -2.54 -27.16
CA THR A 451 13.16 -3.57 -26.11
C THR A 451 13.45 -4.99 -26.61
N GLU A 452 14.25 -5.15 -27.65
CA GLU A 452 14.48 -6.43 -28.32
C GLU A 452 15.07 -7.49 -27.36
N LEU A 453 15.99 -7.07 -26.48
CA LEU A 453 16.59 -7.95 -25.49
C LEU A 453 15.58 -8.44 -24.45
N ALA A 454 14.72 -7.54 -23.95
CA ALA A 454 13.71 -7.88 -22.95
C ALA A 454 12.63 -8.80 -23.53
N ILE A 455 12.14 -8.50 -24.74
CA ILE A 455 11.12 -9.32 -25.40
C ILE A 455 11.65 -10.73 -25.67
N LYS A 456 12.93 -10.89 -26.04
CA LYS A 456 13.54 -12.22 -26.24
C LYS A 456 13.46 -13.12 -25.00
N GLN A 457 13.51 -12.56 -23.80
CA GLN A 457 13.40 -13.32 -22.54
C GLN A 457 11.96 -13.75 -22.21
N LEU A 458 10.96 -13.04 -22.73
CA LEU A 458 9.55 -13.42 -22.55
C LEU A 458 9.21 -14.61 -23.47
N PRO A 459 8.85 -15.79 -22.93
CA PRO A 459 8.56 -16.96 -23.74
C PRO A 459 7.27 -16.78 -24.54
N TYR A 460 7.24 -17.39 -25.72
CA TYR A 460 6.07 -17.35 -26.61
C TYR A 460 5.91 -18.59 -27.50
N LEU A 461 6.92 -19.46 -27.58
CA LEU A 461 6.85 -20.71 -28.34
C LEU A 461 6.09 -21.79 -27.55
N ASN A 462 5.64 -22.84 -28.23
CA ASN A 462 5.02 -24.02 -27.62
C ASN A 462 3.80 -23.72 -26.74
N TYR A 463 2.99 -22.73 -27.15
CA TYR A 463 1.78 -22.34 -26.46
C TYR A 463 0.59 -22.29 -27.42
N ASP A 464 -0.54 -22.87 -27.00
CA ASP A 464 -1.75 -22.96 -27.81
C ASP A 464 -2.53 -21.64 -27.80
N TYR A 465 -2.13 -20.71 -28.67
CA TYR A 465 -2.79 -19.40 -28.82
C TYR A 465 -4.21 -19.50 -29.40
N SER A 466 -4.59 -20.62 -30.01
CA SER A 466 -5.94 -20.77 -30.58
C SER A 466 -7.04 -20.64 -29.52
N LYS A 467 -6.74 -21.07 -28.28
CA LYS A 467 -7.63 -20.97 -27.12
C LYS A 467 -7.62 -19.61 -26.44
N VAL A 468 -6.64 -18.76 -26.73
CA VAL A 468 -6.53 -17.41 -26.14
C VAL A 468 -7.23 -16.37 -27.00
N LEU A 469 -7.11 -16.51 -28.32
CA LEU A 469 -7.66 -15.56 -29.27
C LEU A 469 -9.17 -15.43 -29.12
N ASN A 470 -9.64 -14.19 -29.03
CA ASN A 470 -11.05 -13.82 -28.86
C ASN A 470 -11.72 -14.39 -27.60
N ALA A 471 -10.94 -14.90 -26.65
CA ALA A 471 -11.46 -15.55 -25.44
C ALA A 471 -10.81 -15.04 -24.15
N CYS A 472 -9.48 -14.92 -24.10
CA CYS A 472 -8.75 -14.66 -22.85
C CYS A 472 -7.84 -13.43 -22.86
N CYS A 473 -7.25 -13.06 -23.99
CA CYS A 473 -6.30 -11.95 -24.05
C CYS A 473 -6.15 -11.39 -25.47
N GLU A 474 -5.97 -10.06 -25.58
CA GLU A 474 -5.68 -9.33 -26.80
C GLU A 474 -4.22 -8.87 -26.86
N ASN A 475 -3.72 -8.50 -28.05
CA ASN A 475 -2.37 -7.97 -28.24
C ASN A 475 -1.25 -8.87 -27.66
N VAL A 476 -1.44 -10.18 -27.75
CA VAL A 476 -0.56 -11.19 -27.13
C VAL A 476 0.89 -11.08 -27.65
N ILE A 477 1.85 -10.96 -26.74
CA ILE A 477 3.29 -10.93 -27.05
C ILE A 477 4.05 -12.13 -26.49
N GLY A 478 3.36 -13.10 -25.89
CA GLY A 478 3.93 -14.25 -25.20
C GLY A 478 3.11 -14.59 -23.97
N TYR A 479 3.71 -15.30 -23.03
CA TYR A 479 3.09 -15.67 -21.75
C TYR A 479 4.10 -15.55 -20.60
N VAL A 480 3.58 -15.49 -19.37
CA VAL A 480 4.39 -15.51 -18.14
C VAL A 480 4.16 -16.85 -17.45
N GLY A 481 5.23 -17.62 -17.23
CA GLY A 481 5.18 -18.85 -16.45
C GLY A 481 5.15 -18.55 -14.95
N VAL A 482 4.17 -19.09 -14.23
CA VAL A 482 4.09 -19.03 -12.76
C VAL A 482 4.34 -20.44 -12.20
N PRO A 483 5.26 -20.63 -11.25
CA PRO A 483 5.52 -21.94 -10.65
C PRO A 483 4.25 -22.53 -10.03
N VAL A 484 3.96 -23.80 -10.32
CA VAL A 484 2.84 -24.55 -9.74
C VAL A 484 3.38 -25.62 -8.80
N GLY A 485 3.07 -25.50 -7.52
CA GLY A 485 3.29 -26.54 -6.52
C GLY A 485 1.99 -27.25 -6.15
N TYR A 486 2.05 -28.23 -5.25
CA TYR A 486 0.86 -28.88 -4.69
C TYR A 486 0.90 -28.91 -3.16
N ALA A 487 -0.28 -28.83 -2.55
CA ALA A 487 -0.48 -29.08 -1.12
C ALA A 487 -1.44 -30.26 -0.95
N GLY A 488 -1.04 -31.28 -0.19
CA GLY A 488 -1.87 -32.45 0.07
C GLY A 488 -1.09 -33.71 0.46
N PRO A 489 -1.80 -34.83 0.69
CA PRO A 489 -3.24 -34.99 0.47
C PRO A 489 -4.08 -34.20 1.48
N LEU A 490 -5.06 -33.43 0.99
CA LEU A 490 -6.08 -32.79 1.81
C LEU A 490 -7.37 -33.58 1.67
N VAL A 491 -7.85 -34.18 2.77
CA VAL A 491 -9.11 -34.92 2.79
C VAL A 491 -10.26 -33.93 2.98
N VAL A 492 -11.17 -33.85 2.01
CA VAL A 492 -12.37 -33.01 2.04
C VAL A 492 -13.58 -33.88 1.74
N ASP A 493 -14.56 -33.89 2.65
CA ASP A 493 -15.77 -34.71 2.59
C ASP A 493 -15.47 -36.20 2.29
N GLY A 494 -14.45 -36.74 2.95
CA GLY A 494 -14.03 -38.14 2.81
C GLY A 494 -13.19 -38.48 1.58
N LYS A 495 -12.89 -37.52 0.68
CA LYS A 495 -12.04 -37.73 -0.50
C LYS A 495 -10.73 -36.96 -0.38
N ALA A 496 -9.62 -37.60 -0.73
CA ALA A 496 -8.29 -36.99 -0.73
C ALA A 496 -8.01 -36.23 -2.04
N TYR A 497 -7.43 -35.04 -1.93
CA TYR A 497 -7.09 -34.18 -3.06
C TYR A 497 -5.64 -33.68 -2.96
N MET A 498 -4.99 -33.56 -4.13
CA MET A 498 -3.73 -32.82 -4.27
C MET A 498 -4.07 -31.43 -4.83
N ILE A 499 -3.93 -30.39 -4.02
CA ILE A 499 -4.38 -29.05 -4.39
C ILE A 499 -3.29 -28.33 -5.18
N PRO A 500 -3.48 -28.02 -6.48
CA PRO A 500 -2.51 -27.24 -7.25
C PRO A 500 -2.54 -25.77 -6.82
N MET A 501 -1.36 -25.18 -6.63
CA MET A 501 -1.17 -23.82 -6.16
C MET A 501 -0.10 -23.12 -7.00
N ALA A 502 -0.49 -22.10 -7.78
CA ALA A 502 0.41 -21.31 -8.60
C ALA A 502 0.86 -20.05 -7.84
N THR A 503 2.13 -19.95 -7.49
CA THR A 503 2.64 -18.82 -6.68
C THR A 503 4.13 -18.59 -6.88
N THR A 504 4.56 -17.35 -6.64
CA THR A 504 5.97 -16.96 -6.50
C THR A 504 6.34 -16.65 -5.06
N GLU A 505 5.39 -16.72 -4.11
CA GLU A 505 5.66 -16.53 -2.69
C GLU A 505 6.29 -17.79 -2.09
N GLY A 506 7.56 -17.68 -1.69
CA GLY A 506 8.26 -18.76 -0.98
C GLY A 506 7.56 -19.12 0.33
N ALA A 507 7.59 -20.41 0.68
CA ALA A 507 6.93 -21.03 1.84
C ALA A 507 5.39 -21.15 1.80
N LEU A 508 4.67 -20.51 0.88
CA LEU A 508 3.19 -20.59 0.85
C LEU A 508 2.67 -22.02 0.69
N VAL A 509 3.15 -22.73 -0.34
CA VAL A 509 2.74 -24.12 -0.62
C VAL A 509 3.16 -25.04 0.53
N ALA A 510 4.39 -24.88 1.04
CA ALA A 510 4.90 -25.69 2.15
C ALA A 510 4.10 -25.47 3.45
N SER A 511 3.71 -24.23 3.74
CA SER A 511 2.87 -23.87 4.89
C SER A 511 1.49 -24.49 4.77
N THR A 512 0.86 -24.37 3.59
CA THR A 512 -0.45 -24.97 3.31
C THR A 512 -0.40 -26.50 3.41
N ASN A 513 0.68 -27.12 2.92
CA ASN A 513 0.92 -28.56 3.02
C ASN A 513 1.10 -29.04 4.48
N ARG A 514 1.78 -28.26 5.33
CA ARG A 514 1.86 -28.52 6.78
C ARG A 514 0.47 -28.47 7.43
N GLY A 515 -0.38 -27.53 7.00
CA GLY A 515 -1.79 -27.46 7.40
C GLY A 515 -2.56 -28.72 7.05
N ALA A 516 -2.47 -29.17 5.79
CA ALA A 516 -3.10 -30.41 5.33
C ALA A 516 -2.62 -31.63 6.12
N LYS A 517 -1.31 -31.70 6.44
CA LYS A 517 -0.73 -32.75 7.28
C LYS A 517 -1.34 -32.77 8.69
N ALA A 518 -1.59 -31.62 9.30
CA ALA A 518 -2.18 -31.54 10.63
C ALA A 518 -3.67 -31.91 10.68
N ILE A 519 -4.40 -31.62 9.59
CA ILE A 519 -5.78 -32.08 9.40
C ILE A 519 -5.81 -33.61 9.28
N GLY A 520 -4.86 -34.20 8.54
CA GLY A 520 -4.69 -35.64 8.43
C GLY A 520 -5.92 -36.36 7.87
N THR A 521 -6.13 -37.60 8.31
CA THR A 521 -7.22 -38.47 7.83
C THR A 521 -8.60 -38.07 8.34
N ARG A 522 -8.69 -37.27 9.42
CA ARG A 522 -9.96 -36.73 9.90
C ARG A 522 -10.62 -35.83 8.83
N GLY A 523 -9.80 -35.11 8.08
CA GLY A 523 -10.25 -34.29 6.96
C GLY A 523 -11.03 -33.05 7.37
N VAL A 524 -11.59 -32.40 6.36
CA VAL A 524 -12.44 -31.21 6.46
C VAL A 524 -13.84 -31.59 6.00
N THR A 525 -14.85 -31.16 6.75
CA THR A 525 -16.25 -31.23 6.33
C THR A 525 -16.64 -29.88 5.75
N SER A 526 -17.29 -29.87 4.58
CA SER A 526 -17.71 -28.66 3.90
C SER A 526 -19.22 -28.64 3.61
N VAL A 527 -19.80 -27.45 3.71
CA VAL A 527 -21.18 -27.16 3.29
C VAL A 527 -21.15 -25.98 2.34
N VAL A 528 -21.74 -26.15 1.15
CA VAL A 528 -21.81 -25.12 0.12
C VAL A 528 -23.25 -24.73 -0.11
N GLU A 529 -23.50 -23.43 -0.01
CA GLU A 529 -24.72 -22.80 -0.48
C GLU A 529 -24.42 -22.10 -1.82
N ASP A 530 -25.23 -22.38 -2.84
CA ASP A 530 -25.14 -21.71 -4.14
C ASP A 530 -25.72 -20.28 -4.07
N VAL A 531 -24.92 -19.34 -3.54
CA VAL A 531 -25.33 -17.94 -3.39
C VAL A 531 -25.01 -17.14 -4.65
N GLY A 532 -25.84 -17.37 -5.67
CA GLY A 532 -25.72 -16.94 -7.07
C GLY A 532 -24.94 -15.67 -7.42
N MET A 533 -24.43 -15.65 -8.65
CA MET A 533 -23.72 -14.50 -9.19
C MET A 533 -24.64 -13.28 -9.35
N THR A 534 -24.08 -12.08 -9.22
CA THR A 534 -24.84 -10.84 -9.19
C THR A 534 -24.42 -9.84 -10.27
N ARG A 535 -25.42 -9.12 -10.80
CA ARG A 535 -25.23 -7.90 -11.59
C ARG A 535 -26.19 -6.84 -11.07
N ALA A 536 -25.69 -5.61 -10.90
CA ALA A 536 -26.49 -4.51 -10.39
C ALA A 536 -26.40 -3.28 -11.29
N PRO A 537 -27.35 -3.10 -12.22
CA PRO A 537 -27.48 -1.87 -12.99
C PRO A 537 -27.89 -0.68 -12.11
N ALA A 538 -27.47 0.51 -12.53
CA ALA A 538 -27.97 1.78 -12.02
C ALA A 538 -28.92 2.37 -13.07
N VAL A 539 -30.17 2.62 -12.67
CA VAL A 539 -31.20 3.24 -13.51
C VAL A 539 -31.69 4.52 -12.87
N LYS A 540 -31.93 5.56 -13.66
CA LYS A 540 -32.39 6.87 -13.20
C LYS A 540 -33.79 7.14 -13.74
N LEU A 541 -34.64 7.69 -12.88
CA LEU A 541 -35.99 8.12 -13.21
C LEU A 541 -36.09 9.65 -13.05
N PRO A 542 -37.16 10.30 -13.56
CA PRO A 542 -37.27 11.75 -13.53
C PRO A 542 -37.26 12.36 -12.12
N ASN A 543 -37.83 11.66 -11.14
CA ASN A 543 -37.92 12.12 -9.75
C ASN A 543 -38.07 10.94 -8.77
N VAL A 544 -37.98 11.24 -7.47
CA VAL A 544 -38.03 10.24 -6.39
C VAL A 544 -39.37 9.50 -6.34
N VAL A 545 -40.49 10.19 -6.60
CA VAL A 545 -41.83 9.56 -6.62
C VAL A 545 -41.89 8.49 -7.70
N ARG A 546 -41.40 8.81 -8.89
CA ARG A 546 -41.37 7.88 -10.02
C ARG A 546 -40.43 6.70 -9.77
N ALA A 547 -39.28 6.94 -9.15
CA ALA A 547 -38.38 5.88 -8.72
C ALA A 547 -39.04 4.95 -7.68
N HIS A 548 -39.83 5.50 -6.77
CA HIS A 548 -40.60 4.72 -5.81
C HIS A 548 -41.69 3.86 -6.49
N GLU A 549 -42.41 4.41 -7.47
CA GLU A 549 -43.39 3.64 -8.27
C GLU A 549 -42.72 2.47 -8.99
N CYS A 550 -41.55 2.68 -9.60
CA CYS A 550 -40.80 1.61 -10.25
C CYS A 550 -40.33 0.54 -9.26
N ARG A 551 -39.84 0.94 -8.08
CA ARG A 551 -39.50 0.00 -7.02
C ARG A 551 -40.70 -0.84 -6.59
N GLN A 552 -41.84 -0.20 -6.28
CA GLN A 552 -43.07 -0.90 -5.89
C GLN A 552 -43.54 -1.86 -6.99
N TRP A 553 -43.39 -1.47 -8.25
CA TRP A 553 -43.72 -2.31 -9.39
C TRP A 553 -42.84 -3.57 -9.42
N VAL A 554 -41.53 -3.45 -9.21
CA VAL A 554 -40.60 -4.60 -9.16
C VAL A 554 -40.85 -5.48 -7.92
N ASP A 555 -41.18 -4.88 -6.78
CA ASP A 555 -41.46 -5.60 -5.52
C ASP A 555 -42.79 -6.40 -5.58
N ASN A 556 -43.69 -6.10 -6.52
CA ASN A 556 -44.90 -6.87 -6.75
C ASN A 556 -44.57 -8.26 -7.33
N LYS A 557 -45.11 -9.32 -6.71
CA LYS A 557 -44.85 -10.72 -7.07
C LYS A 557 -45.19 -11.07 -8.52
N GLU A 558 -46.28 -10.55 -9.06
CA GLU A 558 -46.71 -10.84 -10.44
C GLU A 558 -45.77 -10.20 -11.45
N ASN A 559 -45.40 -8.94 -11.21
CA ASN A 559 -44.44 -8.22 -12.05
C ASN A 559 -43.03 -8.80 -11.95
N TYR A 560 -42.60 -9.20 -10.75
CA TYR A 560 -41.34 -9.92 -10.55
C TYR A 560 -41.29 -11.20 -11.39
N ALA A 561 -42.40 -11.93 -11.50
CA ALA A 561 -42.47 -13.13 -12.34
C ALA A 561 -42.22 -12.82 -13.82
N LEU A 562 -42.74 -11.69 -14.33
CA LEU A 562 -42.47 -11.22 -15.70
C LEU A 562 -40.98 -10.87 -15.89
N ILE A 563 -40.37 -10.16 -14.92
CA ILE A 563 -38.94 -9.84 -14.96
C ILE A 563 -38.10 -11.12 -14.93
N LYS A 564 -38.48 -12.07 -14.09
CA LYS A 564 -37.83 -13.37 -13.98
C LYS A 564 -37.91 -14.16 -15.28
N GLU A 565 -39.06 -14.21 -15.94
CA GLU A 565 -39.21 -14.88 -17.23
C GLU A 565 -38.32 -14.23 -18.30
N ALA A 566 -38.33 -12.89 -18.39
CA ALA A 566 -37.46 -12.16 -19.30
C ALA A 566 -35.97 -12.43 -19.02
N PHE A 567 -35.55 -12.44 -17.75
CA PHE A 567 -34.18 -12.75 -17.35
C PHE A 567 -33.80 -14.20 -17.72
N ASP A 568 -34.62 -15.17 -17.32
CA ASP A 568 -34.37 -16.61 -17.45
C ASP A 568 -34.39 -17.06 -18.92
N SER A 569 -35.14 -16.37 -19.80
CA SER A 569 -35.18 -16.65 -21.25
C SER A 569 -33.81 -16.54 -21.94
N THR A 570 -32.85 -15.83 -21.34
CA THR A 570 -31.55 -15.55 -21.95
C THR A 570 -30.56 -16.70 -21.88
N SER A 571 -30.81 -17.70 -21.02
CA SER A 571 -29.90 -18.82 -20.75
C SER A 571 -30.61 -20.02 -20.13
N ARG A 572 -30.13 -21.24 -20.43
CA ARG A 572 -30.62 -22.47 -19.81
C ARG A 572 -30.20 -22.62 -18.34
N PHE A 573 -29.15 -21.92 -17.90
CA PHE A 573 -28.60 -22.03 -16.54
C PHE A 573 -28.87 -20.81 -15.65
N ALA A 574 -29.16 -19.66 -16.26
CA ALA A 574 -29.47 -18.44 -15.52
C ALA A 574 -30.86 -18.57 -14.91
N ARG A 575 -30.96 -18.69 -13.58
CA ARG A 575 -32.25 -18.66 -12.89
C ARG A 575 -32.24 -17.55 -11.86
N LEU A 576 -33.00 -16.49 -12.12
CA LEU A 576 -33.14 -15.35 -11.23
C LEU A 576 -33.75 -15.80 -9.90
N GLN A 577 -33.06 -15.51 -8.80
CA GLN A 577 -33.46 -15.85 -7.45
C GLN A 577 -34.04 -14.63 -6.72
N GLU A 578 -33.42 -13.47 -6.86
CA GLU A 578 -33.82 -12.24 -6.15
C GLU A 578 -33.36 -11.00 -6.93
N ILE A 579 -34.08 -9.89 -6.77
CA ILE A 579 -33.62 -8.54 -7.12
C ILE A 579 -33.59 -7.72 -5.83
N HIS A 580 -32.40 -7.32 -5.39
CA HIS A 580 -32.27 -6.43 -4.24
C HIS A 580 -32.10 -4.98 -4.70
N ILE A 581 -33.01 -4.09 -4.28
CA ILE A 581 -33.09 -2.72 -4.79
C ILE A 581 -32.53 -1.72 -3.77
N GLY A 582 -31.42 -1.08 -4.14
CA GLY A 582 -30.92 0.14 -3.49
C GLY A 582 -31.57 1.39 -4.10
N VAL A 583 -31.84 2.42 -3.31
CA VAL A 583 -32.44 3.69 -3.76
C VAL A 583 -31.55 4.84 -3.30
N ASP A 584 -31.20 5.73 -4.22
CA ASP A 584 -30.51 6.99 -3.92
C ASP A 584 -31.09 8.12 -4.78
N GLY A 585 -31.88 8.99 -4.14
CA GLY A 585 -32.68 9.99 -4.84
C GLY A 585 -33.60 9.36 -5.88
N ALA A 586 -33.51 9.84 -7.12
CA ALA A 586 -34.28 9.31 -8.26
C ALA A 586 -33.58 8.12 -8.98
N THR A 587 -32.54 7.55 -8.37
CA THR A 587 -31.75 6.44 -8.93
C THR A 587 -32.05 5.14 -8.19
N LEU A 588 -32.24 4.05 -8.94
CA LEU A 588 -32.39 2.70 -8.42
C LEU A 588 -31.18 1.84 -8.81
N TYR A 589 -30.68 1.06 -7.85
CA TYR A 589 -29.64 0.05 -8.04
C TYR A 589 -30.25 -1.33 -7.94
N LEU A 590 -30.45 -2.00 -9.07
CA LEU A 590 -31.20 -3.25 -9.16
C LEU A 590 -30.25 -4.45 -9.10
N ARG A 591 -29.93 -4.99 -7.93
CA ARG A 591 -29.01 -6.13 -7.78
C ARG A 591 -29.71 -7.45 -8.09
N PHE A 592 -29.66 -7.88 -9.36
CA PHE A 592 -30.08 -9.20 -9.82
C PHE A 592 -29.13 -10.27 -9.28
N ARG A 593 -29.66 -11.30 -8.61
CA ARG A 593 -28.93 -12.50 -8.17
C ARG A 593 -29.50 -13.73 -8.87
N ALA A 594 -28.64 -14.52 -9.52
CA ALA A 594 -29.07 -15.72 -10.25
C ALA A 594 -28.08 -16.87 -10.13
N THR A 595 -28.58 -18.11 -10.23
CA THR A 595 -27.72 -19.29 -10.41
C THR A 595 -27.10 -19.28 -11.80
N THR A 596 -25.93 -19.91 -11.97
CA THR A 596 -25.17 -19.86 -13.24
C THR A 596 -24.61 -21.21 -13.67
N GLY A 597 -25.05 -22.30 -13.04
CA GLY A 597 -24.47 -23.63 -13.23
C GLY A 597 -23.01 -23.64 -12.78
N ASP A 598 -22.15 -24.28 -13.58
CA ASP A 598 -20.70 -24.40 -13.31
C ASP A 598 -19.86 -23.23 -13.85
N ALA A 599 -20.48 -22.27 -14.54
CA ALA A 599 -19.81 -21.04 -14.89
C ALA A 599 -19.81 -20.09 -13.69
N MET A 600 -18.73 -19.32 -13.53
CA MET A 600 -18.70 -18.19 -12.59
C MET A 600 -19.84 -17.20 -12.90
N GLY A 601 -20.14 -17.01 -14.20
CA GLY A 601 -21.47 -16.58 -14.63
C GLY A 601 -21.67 -15.08 -14.83
N MET A 602 -20.61 -14.26 -14.72
CA MET A 602 -20.71 -12.81 -14.89
C MET A 602 -21.32 -12.36 -16.21
N ASN A 603 -20.92 -12.96 -17.34
CA ASN A 603 -21.50 -12.63 -18.65
C ASN A 603 -22.98 -13.05 -18.74
N MET A 604 -23.30 -14.20 -18.15
CA MET A 604 -24.64 -14.77 -18.15
C MET A 604 -25.63 -13.88 -17.39
N VAL A 605 -25.28 -13.46 -16.17
CA VAL A 605 -26.12 -12.57 -15.35
C VAL A 605 -26.22 -11.18 -15.96
N SER A 606 -25.16 -10.69 -16.62
CA SER A 606 -25.19 -9.39 -17.31
C SER A 606 -26.18 -9.39 -18.47
N LYS A 607 -26.18 -10.44 -19.29
CA LYS A 607 -27.14 -10.62 -20.40
C LYS A 607 -28.58 -10.73 -19.89
N GLY A 608 -28.80 -11.50 -18.82
CA GLY A 608 -30.11 -11.60 -18.16
C GLY A 608 -30.61 -10.25 -17.65
N ALA A 609 -29.75 -9.50 -16.96
CA ALA A 609 -30.09 -8.17 -16.44
C ALA A 609 -30.38 -7.16 -17.57
N GLU A 610 -29.64 -7.18 -18.67
CA GLU A 610 -29.92 -6.33 -19.83
C GLU A 610 -31.31 -6.62 -20.41
N ASN A 611 -31.69 -7.90 -20.53
CA ASN A 611 -33.01 -8.27 -21.04
C ASN A 611 -34.15 -7.88 -20.07
N ALA A 612 -33.93 -8.08 -18.77
CA ALA A 612 -34.83 -7.62 -17.73
C ALA A 612 -35.03 -6.09 -17.76
N LEU A 613 -33.97 -5.32 -18.02
CA LEU A 613 -34.06 -3.86 -18.17
C LEU A 613 -34.83 -3.44 -19.42
N LYS A 614 -34.73 -4.18 -20.54
CA LYS A 614 -35.53 -3.93 -21.74
C LYS A 614 -37.03 -4.05 -21.44
N LEU A 615 -37.42 -5.08 -20.67
CA LEU A 615 -38.78 -5.23 -20.18
C LEU A 615 -39.17 -4.07 -19.25
N LEU A 616 -38.36 -3.74 -18.25
CA LEU A 616 -38.66 -2.64 -17.34
C LEU A 616 -38.86 -1.31 -18.09
N LYS A 617 -38.06 -1.07 -19.14
CA LYS A 617 -38.17 0.14 -19.97
C LYS A 617 -39.46 0.21 -20.78
N SER A 618 -40.14 -0.89 -21.06
CA SER A 618 -41.46 -0.85 -21.71
C SER A 618 -42.57 -0.36 -20.76
N TYR A 619 -42.42 -0.60 -19.45
CA TYR A 619 -43.37 -0.12 -18.42
C TYR A 619 -43.00 1.28 -17.90
N PHE A 620 -41.71 1.59 -17.85
CA PHE A 620 -41.16 2.89 -17.45
C PHE A 620 -40.36 3.48 -18.62
N PRO A 621 -41.01 4.04 -19.65
CA PRO A 621 -40.32 4.60 -20.83
C PRO A 621 -39.43 5.80 -20.49
N ASP A 622 -39.73 6.46 -19.37
CA ASP A 622 -38.99 7.56 -18.76
C ASP A 622 -37.77 7.09 -17.93
N MET A 623 -37.54 5.78 -17.80
CA MET A 623 -36.36 5.21 -17.15
C MET A 623 -35.13 5.26 -18.06
N GLU A 624 -34.05 5.86 -17.56
CA GLU A 624 -32.74 5.88 -18.17
C GLU A 624 -31.83 4.80 -17.55
N VAL A 625 -31.22 3.96 -18.39
CA VAL A 625 -30.20 3.01 -17.92
C VAL A 625 -28.85 3.72 -17.96
N ILE A 626 -28.36 4.15 -16.79
CA ILE A 626 -27.08 4.87 -16.66
C ILE A 626 -25.90 3.91 -16.85
N SER A 627 -25.99 2.73 -16.23
CA SER A 627 -24.95 1.70 -16.34
C SER A 627 -25.52 0.33 -16.03
N LEU A 628 -25.09 -0.69 -16.77
CA LEU A 628 -25.37 -2.09 -16.44
C LEU A 628 -24.66 -2.54 -15.15
N SER A 629 -23.63 -1.81 -14.70
CA SER A 629 -22.89 -2.10 -13.46
C SER A 629 -22.71 -0.82 -12.65
N GLY A 630 -23.69 -0.49 -11.82
CA GLY A 630 -23.68 0.63 -10.88
C GLY A 630 -22.88 0.38 -9.60
N ASN A 631 -21.86 -0.48 -9.64
CA ASN A 631 -21.02 -0.89 -8.49
C ASN A 631 -21.74 -1.55 -7.31
N TYR A 632 -23.06 -1.75 -7.35
CA TYR A 632 -23.86 -2.42 -6.31
C TYR A 632 -23.89 -3.97 -6.46
N CYS A 633 -23.04 -4.54 -7.33
CA CYS A 633 -22.96 -5.99 -7.55
C CYS A 633 -22.42 -6.73 -6.30
N SER A 634 -21.24 -6.42 -5.73
CA SER A 634 -20.15 -5.55 -6.20
C SER A 634 -18.98 -6.39 -6.74
N ASP A 635 -18.53 -6.13 -7.96
CA ASP A 635 -17.52 -6.96 -8.63
C ASP A 635 -16.11 -6.43 -8.45
N LYS A 636 -15.15 -7.24 -7.96
CA LYS A 636 -13.71 -6.87 -7.85
C LYS A 636 -13.41 -5.65 -6.97
N LYS A 637 -14.33 -5.30 -6.07
CA LYS A 637 -14.17 -4.21 -5.08
C LYS A 637 -14.61 -4.71 -3.72
N ALA A 638 -13.91 -4.28 -2.67
CA ALA A 638 -14.30 -4.55 -1.30
C ALA A 638 -15.66 -3.88 -1.02
N ALA A 639 -16.66 -4.66 -0.63
CA ALA A 639 -18.01 -4.17 -0.40
C ALA A 639 -18.74 -5.02 0.65
N ALA A 640 -19.32 -4.36 1.66
CA ALA A 640 -20.06 -5.00 2.74
C ALA A 640 -21.25 -5.84 2.24
N ILE A 641 -21.87 -5.44 1.13
CA ILE A 641 -23.01 -6.18 0.56
C ILE A 641 -22.64 -7.62 0.17
N ASN A 642 -21.42 -7.85 -0.32
CA ASN A 642 -20.95 -9.21 -0.65
C ASN A 642 -20.71 -10.04 0.62
N TRP A 643 -20.23 -9.42 1.69
CA TRP A 643 -20.08 -10.07 2.99
C TRP A 643 -21.42 -10.46 3.60
N ILE A 644 -22.41 -9.56 3.56
CA ILE A 644 -23.71 -9.71 4.24
C ILE A 644 -24.67 -10.58 3.43
N LYS A 645 -24.79 -10.34 2.12
CA LYS A 645 -25.77 -10.99 1.24
C LYS A 645 -25.19 -12.12 0.40
N GLY A 646 -23.88 -12.32 0.46
CA GLY A 646 -23.13 -13.27 -0.37
C GLY A 646 -23.06 -12.87 -1.86
N ARG A 647 -22.22 -13.61 -2.59
CA ARG A 647 -22.04 -13.51 -4.05
C ARG A 647 -21.21 -14.69 -4.60
N GLY A 648 -21.69 -15.39 -5.61
CA GLY A 648 -21.02 -16.60 -6.13
C GLY A 648 -21.38 -17.85 -5.33
N LYS A 649 -20.46 -18.36 -4.50
CA LYS A 649 -20.70 -19.49 -3.60
C LYS A 649 -20.44 -19.06 -2.16
N ARG A 650 -21.31 -19.44 -1.24
CA ARG A 650 -21.07 -19.33 0.20
C ARG A 650 -20.65 -20.70 0.71
N VAL A 651 -19.47 -20.78 1.30
CA VAL A 651 -18.90 -22.03 1.78
C VAL A 651 -18.56 -21.91 3.25
N VAL A 652 -18.87 -22.95 4.01
CA VAL A 652 -18.41 -23.14 5.39
C VAL A 652 -17.66 -24.45 5.45
N CYS A 653 -16.43 -24.41 5.96
CA CYS A 653 -15.62 -25.59 6.24
C CYS A 653 -15.33 -25.69 7.73
N GLU A 654 -15.32 -26.91 8.26
CA GLU A 654 -14.95 -27.19 9.64
C GLU A 654 -14.03 -28.39 9.76
N THR A 655 -13.22 -28.41 10.82
CA THR A 655 -12.46 -29.58 11.25
C THR A 655 -12.12 -29.49 12.74
N THR A 656 -11.60 -30.57 13.31
CA THR A 656 -11.04 -30.58 14.66
C THR A 656 -9.62 -31.10 14.60
N ILE A 657 -8.67 -30.40 15.20
CA ILE A 657 -7.28 -30.83 15.27
C ILE A 657 -7.02 -31.38 16.66
N SER A 658 -6.50 -32.61 16.72
CA SER A 658 -6.16 -33.27 17.99
C SER A 658 -5.02 -32.57 18.71
N HIS A 659 -5.02 -32.64 20.04
CA HIS A 659 -3.90 -32.18 20.87
C HIS A 659 -2.53 -32.69 20.37
N GLU A 660 -2.46 -33.97 19.99
CA GLU A 660 -1.23 -34.58 19.48
C GLU A 660 -0.73 -33.88 18.21
N ASN A 661 -1.59 -33.60 17.23
CA ASN A 661 -1.20 -32.93 16.01
C ASN A 661 -0.80 -31.46 16.26
N LEU A 662 -1.51 -30.77 17.16
CA LEU A 662 -1.13 -29.41 17.59
C LEU A 662 0.29 -29.40 18.17
N LYS A 663 0.61 -30.34 19.06
CA LYS A 663 1.91 -30.42 19.73
C LYS A 663 3.03 -30.92 18.82
N THR A 664 2.78 -31.93 18.00
CA THR A 664 3.80 -32.58 17.17
C THR A 664 4.07 -31.84 15.87
N ILE A 665 3.04 -31.32 15.19
CA ILE A 665 3.17 -30.67 13.90
C ILE A 665 3.27 -29.16 14.07
N PHE A 666 2.35 -28.56 14.82
CA PHE A 666 2.32 -27.11 15.01
C PHE A 666 3.21 -26.61 16.14
N LYS A 667 3.65 -27.48 17.05
CA LYS A 667 4.47 -27.12 18.22
C LYS A 667 3.78 -26.07 19.10
N THR A 668 2.46 -26.16 19.23
CA THR A 668 1.61 -25.24 20.01
C THR A 668 0.41 -25.99 20.60
N ASP A 669 -0.47 -25.28 21.30
CA ASP A 669 -1.68 -25.81 21.95
C ASP A 669 -2.95 -25.08 21.50
N SER A 670 -4.11 -25.69 21.75
CA SER A 670 -5.42 -25.18 21.31
C SER A 670 -5.77 -23.83 21.95
N ARG A 671 -5.44 -23.63 23.22
CA ARG A 671 -5.72 -22.39 23.96
C ARG A 671 -4.92 -21.21 23.39
N THR A 672 -3.65 -21.44 23.07
CA THR A 672 -2.78 -20.43 22.45
C THR A 672 -3.30 -20.03 21.07
N LEU A 673 -3.69 -20.99 20.24
CA LEU A 673 -4.25 -20.70 18.91
C LEU A 673 -5.60 -20.00 18.97
N ALA A 674 -6.54 -20.47 19.80
CA ALA A 674 -7.83 -19.83 19.98
C ALA A 674 -7.69 -18.38 20.48
N ARG A 675 -6.77 -18.15 21.43
CA ARG A 675 -6.45 -16.80 21.91
C ARG A 675 -5.85 -15.93 20.80
N CYS A 676 -4.91 -16.46 20.02
CA CYS A 676 -4.31 -15.75 18.90
C CYS A 676 -5.37 -15.36 17.86
N ASN A 677 -6.27 -16.28 17.50
CA ASN A 677 -7.36 -16.02 16.56
C ASN A 677 -8.28 -14.89 17.04
N LYS A 678 -8.69 -14.94 18.32
CA LYS A 678 -9.53 -13.89 18.91
C LYS A 678 -8.84 -12.53 18.87
N ILE A 679 -7.58 -12.44 19.25
CA ILE A 679 -6.86 -11.16 19.32
C ILE A 679 -6.56 -10.63 17.91
N LYS A 680 -6.10 -11.48 17.00
CA LYS A 680 -5.66 -11.08 15.65
C LYS A 680 -6.81 -10.96 14.67
N ASN A 681 -7.49 -12.08 14.40
CA ASN A 681 -8.46 -12.18 13.31
C ASN A 681 -9.81 -11.55 13.65
N LEU A 682 -10.13 -11.40 14.95
CA LEU A 682 -11.34 -10.70 15.39
C LEU A 682 -11.02 -9.29 15.88
N SER A 683 -10.41 -9.13 17.07
CA SER A 683 -10.18 -7.81 17.67
C SER A 683 -9.29 -6.92 16.81
N GLY A 684 -8.19 -7.46 16.25
CA GLY A 684 -7.29 -6.73 15.37
C GLY A 684 -7.96 -6.27 14.08
N SER A 685 -8.67 -7.17 13.40
CA SER A 685 -9.45 -6.83 12.21
C SER A 685 -10.56 -5.80 12.49
N ALA A 686 -11.22 -5.89 13.65
CA ALA A 686 -12.22 -4.92 14.07
C ALA A 686 -11.62 -3.52 14.30
N LEU A 687 -10.48 -3.43 15.00
CA LEU A 687 -9.77 -2.16 15.20
C LEU A 687 -9.27 -1.56 13.87
N ALA A 688 -8.93 -2.40 12.90
CA ALA A 688 -8.52 -1.96 11.56
C ALA A 688 -9.71 -1.53 10.67
N GLY A 689 -10.96 -1.68 11.12
CA GLY A 689 -12.15 -1.40 10.30
C GLY A 689 -12.32 -2.36 9.12
N SER A 690 -11.80 -3.58 9.23
CA SER A 690 -11.88 -4.59 8.17
C SER A 690 -13.30 -5.15 8.03
N ILE A 691 -13.80 -5.22 6.79
CA ILE A 691 -15.09 -5.86 6.47
C ILE A 691 -14.82 -7.11 5.64
N GLY A 692 -15.15 -8.29 6.20
CA GLY A 692 -14.94 -9.59 5.58
C GLY A 692 -13.50 -10.14 5.69
N GLY A 693 -12.56 -9.38 6.25
CA GLY A 693 -11.17 -9.80 6.48
C GLY A 693 -10.90 -10.30 7.90
N ASN A 694 -11.75 -11.19 8.43
CA ASN A 694 -11.59 -11.78 9.76
C ASN A 694 -10.76 -13.08 9.69
N ASN A 695 -9.60 -13.01 9.05
CA ASN A 695 -8.73 -14.15 8.74
C ASN A 695 -7.25 -13.73 8.74
N ALA A 696 -6.35 -14.70 8.62
CA ALA A 696 -4.93 -14.45 8.60
C ALA A 696 -4.39 -14.13 7.20
N HIS A 697 -4.65 -14.99 6.23
CA HIS A 697 -4.13 -14.89 4.86
C HIS A 697 -4.97 -15.66 3.83
N ALA A 698 -6.30 -15.67 3.96
CA ALA A 698 -7.20 -16.39 3.03
C ALA A 698 -6.91 -16.05 1.56
N ALA A 699 -6.60 -14.78 1.28
CA ALA A 699 -6.23 -14.28 -0.05
C ALA A 699 -5.06 -15.05 -0.70
N ASN A 700 -4.07 -15.52 0.08
CA ASN A 700 -2.92 -16.23 -0.48
C ASN A 700 -3.33 -17.56 -1.12
N MET A 701 -4.12 -18.36 -0.40
CA MET A 701 -4.62 -19.65 -0.92
C MET A 701 -5.60 -19.43 -2.08
N VAL A 702 -6.51 -18.46 -1.97
CA VAL A 702 -7.46 -18.11 -3.03
C VAL A 702 -6.73 -17.74 -4.30
N THR A 703 -5.80 -16.78 -4.25
CA THR A 703 -5.03 -16.35 -5.43
C THR A 703 -4.23 -17.50 -6.04
N ALA A 704 -3.54 -18.30 -5.22
CA ALA A 704 -2.72 -19.40 -5.73
C ALA A 704 -3.54 -20.45 -6.48
N ILE A 705 -4.71 -20.81 -5.97
CA ILE A 705 -5.62 -21.75 -6.64
C ILE A 705 -6.28 -21.08 -7.85
N PHE A 706 -6.67 -19.81 -7.75
CA PHE A 706 -7.30 -19.06 -8.85
C PHE A 706 -6.41 -19.03 -10.09
N ILE A 707 -5.13 -18.69 -9.93
CA ILE A 707 -4.16 -18.66 -11.04
C ILE A 707 -3.94 -20.07 -11.60
N ALA A 708 -3.80 -21.08 -10.73
CA ALA A 708 -3.59 -22.47 -11.14
C ALA A 708 -4.78 -23.04 -11.94
N THR A 709 -6.01 -22.68 -11.56
CA THR A 709 -7.24 -23.27 -12.11
C THR A 709 -7.98 -22.37 -13.10
N GLY A 710 -7.38 -21.25 -13.52
CA GLY A 710 -7.92 -20.39 -14.58
C GLY A 710 -9.14 -19.56 -14.18
N GLN A 711 -9.25 -19.24 -12.89
CA GLN A 711 -10.23 -18.28 -12.37
C GLN A 711 -9.77 -16.85 -12.65
N ASP A 712 -10.60 -15.85 -12.33
CA ASP A 712 -10.26 -14.43 -12.46
C ASP A 712 -9.52 -13.94 -11.19
N PRO A 713 -8.20 -13.67 -11.24
CA PRO A 713 -7.44 -13.31 -10.04
C PRO A 713 -7.87 -11.97 -9.44
N ALA A 714 -8.50 -11.07 -10.21
CA ALA A 714 -9.01 -9.81 -9.69
C ALA A 714 -10.22 -10.01 -8.75
N GLN A 715 -10.93 -11.13 -8.88
CA GLN A 715 -12.00 -11.52 -7.96
C GLN A 715 -11.48 -12.03 -6.62
N ASN A 716 -10.15 -12.12 -6.42
CA ASN A 716 -9.59 -12.35 -5.09
C ASN A 716 -10.04 -11.28 -4.08
N VAL A 717 -10.23 -10.03 -4.52
CA VAL A 717 -10.70 -8.93 -3.65
C VAL A 717 -11.98 -9.29 -2.90
N THR A 718 -12.87 -10.01 -3.56
CA THR A 718 -14.19 -10.39 -3.05
C THR A 718 -14.23 -11.85 -2.58
N SER A 719 -13.51 -12.74 -3.26
CA SER A 719 -13.46 -14.17 -2.96
C SER A 719 -12.62 -14.50 -1.73
N SER A 720 -11.72 -13.61 -1.31
CA SER A 720 -10.93 -13.77 -0.08
C SER A 720 -11.65 -13.36 1.20
N ASN A 721 -12.89 -12.86 1.10
CA ASN A 721 -13.75 -12.66 2.26
C ASN A 721 -13.85 -13.96 3.05
N CYS A 722 -13.33 -13.96 4.28
CA CYS A 722 -13.25 -15.14 5.13
C CYS A 722 -13.33 -14.74 6.60
N SER A 723 -14.11 -15.50 7.37
CA SER A 723 -14.06 -15.50 8.83
C SER A 723 -13.51 -16.83 9.32
N THR A 724 -12.37 -16.77 10.02
CA THR A 724 -11.73 -17.89 10.70
C THR A 724 -12.11 -17.87 12.17
N ASN A 725 -12.75 -18.94 12.66
CA ASN A 725 -13.03 -19.12 14.08
C ASN A 725 -12.25 -20.32 14.62
N MET A 726 -11.84 -20.23 15.88
CA MET A 726 -11.04 -21.23 16.57
C MET A 726 -11.50 -21.33 18.02
N GLU A 727 -11.94 -22.52 18.41
CA GLU A 727 -12.48 -22.80 19.73
C GLU A 727 -11.86 -24.07 20.31
N ILE A 728 -11.74 -24.08 21.64
CA ILE A 728 -11.24 -25.24 22.36
C ILE A 728 -12.37 -26.26 22.48
N CYS A 729 -12.10 -27.53 22.22
CA CYS A 729 -13.10 -28.59 22.33
C CYS A 729 -12.49 -29.91 22.84
N GLY A 730 -13.31 -30.98 22.84
CA GLY A 730 -12.98 -32.29 23.39
C GLY A 730 -13.25 -32.39 24.90
N GLU A 731 -13.29 -33.61 25.43
CA GLU A 731 -13.62 -33.88 26.84
C GLU A 731 -12.65 -33.18 27.81
N ASN A 732 -11.37 -33.12 27.44
CA ASN A 732 -10.31 -32.48 28.23
C ASN A 732 -10.08 -31.00 27.88
N GLY A 733 -10.76 -30.47 26.86
CA GLY A 733 -10.53 -29.12 26.37
C GLY A 733 -9.11 -28.92 25.79
N GLU A 734 -8.57 -29.92 25.10
CA GLU A 734 -7.21 -29.88 24.54
C GLU A 734 -7.19 -29.87 23.01
N ASP A 735 -8.32 -30.20 22.38
CA ASP A 735 -8.47 -30.19 20.92
C ASP A 735 -8.89 -28.80 20.44
N LEU A 736 -8.67 -28.55 19.14
CA LEU A 736 -9.01 -27.29 18.50
C LEU A 736 -10.07 -27.50 17.42
N TYR A 737 -11.27 -26.98 17.64
CA TYR A 737 -12.29 -26.86 16.60
C TYR A 737 -12.05 -25.59 15.79
N VAL A 738 -12.02 -25.73 14.46
CA VAL A 738 -11.73 -24.62 13.54
C VAL A 738 -12.74 -24.57 12.44
N THR A 739 -13.22 -23.36 12.13
CA THR A 739 -14.12 -23.11 11.01
C THR A 739 -13.60 -21.99 10.12
N CYS A 740 -13.79 -22.12 8.81
CA CYS A 740 -13.62 -21.04 7.85
C CYS A 740 -14.93 -20.82 7.11
N THR A 741 -15.43 -19.59 7.08
CA THR A 741 -16.64 -19.20 6.34
C THR A 741 -16.32 -18.17 5.28
N MET A 742 -16.59 -18.50 4.02
CA MET A 742 -16.34 -17.65 2.85
C MET A 742 -17.66 -17.37 2.12
N PRO A 743 -18.30 -16.20 2.33
CA PRO A 743 -19.66 -15.95 1.84
C PRO A 743 -19.75 -15.50 0.38
N SER A 744 -18.61 -15.12 -0.22
CA SER A 744 -18.60 -14.49 -1.55
C SER A 744 -17.55 -15.03 -2.50
N LEU A 745 -17.44 -16.35 -2.59
CA LEU A 745 -16.42 -17.04 -3.38
C LEU A 745 -16.86 -17.17 -4.85
N GLU A 746 -16.16 -16.49 -5.76
CA GLU A 746 -16.56 -16.38 -7.17
C GLU A 746 -15.73 -17.33 -8.04
N VAL A 747 -16.26 -18.52 -8.29
CA VAL A 747 -15.55 -19.57 -9.04
C VAL A 747 -16.43 -20.22 -10.08
N GLY A 748 -15.77 -20.76 -11.10
CA GLY A 748 -16.37 -21.59 -12.12
C GLY A 748 -15.39 -22.61 -12.68
N THR A 749 -15.91 -23.69 -13.24
CA THR A 749 -15.14 -24.75 -13.90
C THR A 749 -15.35 -24.77 -15.41
N VAL A 750 -16.15 -23.82 -15.92
CA VAL A 750 -16.45 -23.59 -17.34
C VAL A 750 -16.31 -22.11 -17.69
N GLY A 751 -15.64 -21.83 -18.81
CA GLY A 751 -15.48 -20.48 -19.38
C GLY A 751 -14.32 -19.68 -18.78
N GLY A 752 -13.99 -18.55 -19.40
CA GLY A 752 -12.83 -17.74 -19.01
C GLY A 752 -11.52 -18.51 -19.19
N GLY A 753 -10.61 -18.41 -18.21
CA GLY A 753 -9.30 -19.05 -18.26
C GLY A 753 -9.31 -20.57 -18.08
N THR A 754 -10.45 -21.18 -17.71
CA THR A 754 -10.53 -22.63 -17.45
C THR A 754 -10.37 -23.48 -18.71
N ILE A 755 -10.49 -22.88 -19.89
CA ILE A 755 -10.32 -23.54 -21.19
C ILE A 755 -8.86 -23.74 -21.58
N LEU A 756 -7.94 -22.99 -20.95
CA LEU A 756 -6.51 -23.05 -21.24
C LEU A 756 -5.93 -24.39 -20.78
N THR A 757 -4.90 -24.87 -21.48
CA THR A 757 -4.37 -26.23 -21.30
C THR A 757 -3.86 -26.50 -19.88
N GLY A 758 -2.98 -25.62 -19.37
CA GLY A 758 -2.41 -25.77 -18.02
C GLY A 758 -3.46 -25.65 -16.91
N GLN A 759 -4.36 -24.68 -17.03
CA GLN A 759 -5.43 -24.44 -16.08
C GLN A 759 -6.46 -25.57 -16.08
N GLY A 760 -6.81 -26.08 -17.26
CA GLY A 760 -7.66 -27.24 -17.43
C GLY A 760 -7.05 -28.50 -16.81
N ALA A 761 -5.75 -28.72 -16.95
CA ALA A 761 -5.05 -29.83 -16.30
C ALA A 761 -5.11 -29.73 -14.76
N CYS A 762 -4.97 -28.53 -14.19
CA CYS A 762 -5.13 -28.33 -12.75
C CYS A 762 -6.55 -28.63 -12.27
N LEU A 763 -7.58 -28.29 -13.04
CA LEU A 763 -8.97 -28.65 -12.75
C LEU A 763 -9.23 -30.17 -12.87
N GLU A 764 -8.54 -30.85 -13.79
CA GLU A 764 -8.58 -32.32 -13.93
C GLU A 764 -7.92 -33.03 -12.75
N ILE A 765 -6.79 -32.53 -12.25
CA ILE A 765 -6.14 -33.03 -11.02
C ILE A 765 -7.12 -32.99 -9.84
N LEU A 766 -7.93 -31.93 -9.76
CA LEU A 766 -8.98 -31.79 -8.74
C LEU A 766 -10.25 -32.61 -9.06
N GLY A 767 -10.39 -33.13 -10.27
CA GLY A 767 -11.56 -33.88 -10.73
C GLY A 767 -12.82 -33.03 -10.89
N VAL A 768 -12.68 -31.72 -11.19
CA VAL A 768 -13.80 -30.77 -11.29
C VAL A 768 -13.84 -30.01 -12.63
N LYS A 769 -13.04 -30.40 -13.64
CA LYS A 769 -13.05 -29.72 -14.94
C LYS A 769 -14.40 -29.87 -15.65
N GLY A 770 -14.88 -28.78 -16.22
CA GLY A 770 -16.08 -28.78 -17.06
C GLY A 770 -17.38 -28.69 -16.26
N ALA A 771 -18.51 -28.84 -16.95
CA ALA A 771 -19.84 -28.84 -16.35
C ALA A 771 -20.10 -30.18 -15.62
N GLY A 772 -20.72 -30.11 -14.44
CA GLY A 772 -21.15 -31.29 -13.70
C GLY A 772 -22.36 -31.97 -14.35
N ILE A 773 -22.68 -33.19 -13.89
CA ILE A 773 -23.93 -33.86 -14.26
C ILE A 773 -25.10 -33.07 -13.66
N ILE A 774 -24.95 -32.68 -12.39
CA ILE A 774 -25.85 -31.75 -11.72
C ILE A 774 -25.28 -30.34 -11.92
N PRO A 775 -26.10 -29.36 -12.40
CA PRO A 775 -25.62 -28.00 -12.56
C PRO A 775 -25.02 -27.44 -11.27
N ALA A 776 -23.86 -26.78 -11.39
CA ALA A 776 -23.11 -26.19 -10.30
C ALA A 776 -22.37 -27.17 -9.37
N GLU A 777 -22.44 -28.49 -9.60
CA GLU A 777 -21.76 -29.50 -8.79
C GLU A 777 -20.23 -29.32 -8.77
N ASN A 778 -19.62 -29.15 -9.94
CA ASN A 778 -18.17 -29.01 -10.07
C ASN A 778 -17.68 -27.68 -9.50
N SER A 779 -18.40 -26.59 -9.78
CA SER A 779 -18.09 -25.27 -9.21
C SER A 779 -18.25 -25.24 -7.68
N ALA A 780 -19.27 -25.89 -7.13
CA ALA A 780 -19.45 -26.02 -5.68
C ALA A 780 -18.33 -26.85 -5.06
N ARG A 781 -17.95 -27.96 -5.70
CA ARG A 781 -16.81 -28.78 -5.26
C ARG A 781 -15.50 -27.99 -5.27
N LEU A 782 -15.24 -27.20 -6.31
CA LEU A 782 -14.08 -26.32 -6.37
C LEU A 782 -14.11 -25.29 -5.22
N ALA A 783 -15.27 -24.71 -4.91
CA ALA A 783 -15.44 -23.78 -3.79
C ALA A 783 -15.15 -24.44 -2.43
N SER A 784 -15.62 -25.68 -2.20
CA SER A 784 -15.28 -26.49 -1.03
C SER A 784 -13.77 -26.69 -0.90
N LEU A 785 -13.11 -27.08 -1.99
CA LEU A 785 -11.67 -27.32 -2.00
C LEU A 785 -10.87 -26.07 -1.68
N ILE A 786 -11.29 -24.91 -2.20
CA ILE A 786 -10.65 -23.62 -1.90
C ILE A 786 -10.82 -23.28 -0.42
N CYS A 787 -12.04 -23.37 0.12
CA CYS A 787 -12.30 -23.04 1.52
C CYS A 787 -11.58 -23.99 2.48
N ALA A 788 -11.53 -25.29 2.17
CA ALA A 788 -10.74 -26.27 2.93
C ALA A 788 -9.23 -26.00 2.87
N THR A 789 -8.72 -25.56 1.72
CA THR A 789 -7.31 -25.18 1.57
C THR A 789 -7.00 -23.90 2.34
N VAL A 790 -7.92 -22.93 2.34
CA VAL A 790 -7.84 -21.74 3.19
C VAL A 790 -7.75 -22.14 4.65
N LEU A 791 -8.63 -23.03 5.13
CA LEU A 791 -8.58 -23.54 6.51
C LEU A 791 -7.21 -24.16 6.85
N ALA A 792 -6.66 -24.99 5.96
CA ALA A 792 -5.33 -25.58 6.15
C ALA A 792 -4.23 -24.51 6.23
N GLY A 793 -4.27 -23.51 5.34
CA GLY A 793 -3.34 -22.39 5.37
C GLY A 793 -3.46 -21.55 6.64
N GLU A 794 -4.68 -21.23 7.07
CA GLU A 794 -4.97 -20.46 8.29
C GLU A 794 -4.38 -21.13 9.52
N LEU A 795 -4.62 -22.44 9.70
CA LEU A 795 -4.06 -23.24 10.80
C LEU A 795 -2.53 -23.11 10.87
N SER A 796 -1.86 -23.31 9.74
CA SER A 796 -0.41 -23.33 9.67
C SER A 796 0.22 -21.97 9.93
N LEU A 797 -0.36 -20.90 9.37
CA LEU A 797 0.12 -19.54 9.61
C LEU A 797 -0.12 -19.09 11.06
N MET A 798 -1.31 -19.35 11.60
CA MET A 798 -1.62 -19.01 12.99
C MET A 798 -0.68 -19.70 13.98
N ALA A 799 -0.32 -20.96 13.72
CA ALA A 799 0.72 -21.67 14.47
C ALA A 799 2.12 -21.06 14.31
N ALA A 800 2.52 -20.68 13.10
CA ALA A 800 3.81 -20.06 12.87
C ALA A 800 3.96 -18.69 13.56
N LEU A 801 2.85 -17.94 13.71
CA LEU A 801 2.82 -16.66 14.38
C LEU A 801 3.07 -16.77 15.89
N VAL A 802 2.46 -17.76 16.55
CA VAL A 802 2.61 -17.93 18.01
C VAL A 802 3.97 -18.52 18.40
N ASN A 803 4.67 -19.19 17.48
CA ASN A 803 5.99 -19.78 17.73
C ASN A 803 7.17 -18.91 17.26
N SER A 804 6.92 -17.71 16.72
CA SER A 804 7.96 -16.85 16.12
C SER A 804 8.75 -17.52 14.97
N ASP A 805 8.15 -18.51 14.29
CA ASP A 805 8.78 -19.25 13.20
C ASP A 805 8.65 -18.55 11.85
N LEU A 806 7.76 -17.56 11.74
CA LEU A 806 7.45 -16.86 10.49
C LEU A 806 8.70 -16.27 9.82
N VAL A 807 9.53 -15.53 10.58
CA VAL A 807 10.73 -14.90 10.02
C VAL A 807 11.75 -15.95 9.56
N LYS A 808 11.93 -17.03 10.34
CA LYS A 808 12.88 -18.11 10.01
C LYS A 808 12.48 -18.86 8.74
N SER A 809 11.19 -19.15 8.57
CA SER A 809 10.69 -19.87 7.39
C SER A 809 10.76 -19.02 6.13
N HIS A 810 10.40 -17.73 6.20
CA HIS A 810 10.53 -16.80 5.08
C HIS A 810 12.00 -16.61 4.68
N MET A 811 12.93 -16.46 5.63
CA MET A 811 14.35 -16.33 5.31
C MET A 811 14.93 -17.59 4.64
N ARG A 812 14.48 -18.79 5.02
CA ARG A 812 14.94 -20.05 4.42
C ARG A 812 14.39 -20.33 3.02
N HIS A 813 13.12 -20.01 2.78
CA HIS A 813 12.41 -20.45 1.57
C HIS A 813 12.07 -19.32 0.60
N ASN A 814 11.93 -18.09 1.08
CA ASN A 814 11.56 -16.93 0.26
C ASN A 814 12.78 -16.03 -0.06
N ARG A 815 13.96 -16.36 0.50
CA ARG A 815 15.21 -15.63 0.27
C ARG A 815 16.37 -16.61 0.08
N SER A 816 16.30 -17.44 -0.95
CA SER A 816 17.45 -18.27 -1.35
C SER A 816 18.60 -17.37 -1.80
N THR A 817 19.83 -17.81 -1.53
CA THR A 817 21.11 -17.18 -1.93
C THR A 817 21.25 -16.91 -3.43
N VAL A 818 20.34 -17.41 -4.26
CA VAL A 818 20.24 -17.16 -5.71
C VAL A 818 19.98 -15.68 -6.02
N ASN A 819 19.29 -14.94 -5.15
CA ASN A 819 19.05 -13.50 -5.32
C ASN A 819 20.23 -12.62 -4.83
N VAL A 820 21.37 -13.22 -4.43
CA VAL A 820 22.50 -12.50 -3.79
C VAL A 820 23.78 -12.50 -4.63
N GLN A 821 23.74 -12.89 -5.91
CA GLN A 821 24.83 -12.68 -6.88
C GLN A 821 24.25 -12.02 -8.13
N SER A 822 24.82 -11.01 -8.78
CA SER A 822 26.05 -10.21 -8.64
C SER A 822 25.82 -8.95 -9.49
N ASP A 823 26.32 -7.78 -9.08
CA ASP A 823 26.26 -6.53 -9.84
C ASP A 823 26.68 -6.72 -11.31
N MET A 824 25.72 -6.86 -12.22
CA MET A 824 25.94 -6.57 -13.64
C MET A 824 25.54 -5.12 -13.88
N ASN A 825 26.56 -4.27 -13.98
CA ASN A 825 26.47 -2.91 -14.50
C ASN A 825 25.78 -2.90 -15.87
N ILE A 826 24.46 -2.67 -15.89
CA ILE A 826 23.72 -2.31 -17.10
C ILE A 826 23.45 -0.81 -17.04
N THR A 827 24.32 -0.05 -17.68
CA THR A 827 24.16 1.39 -17.87
C THR A 827 22.99 1.65 -18.83
N LEU A 828 21.79 1.88 -18.29
CA LEU A 828 20.65 2.36 -19.07
C LEU A 828 20.93 3.81 -19.52
N LYS A 829 21.31 3.99 -20.79
CA LYS A 829 21.30 5.31 -21.44
C LYS A 829 19.85 5.72 -21.64
N VAL A 830 19.43 6.76 -20.94
CA VAL A 830 18.16 7.46 -21.16
C VAL A 830 18.25 8.21 -22.50
N PRO A 831 17.33 8.03 -23.45
CA PRO A 831 17.27 8.87 -24.63
C PRO A 831 16.82 10.28 -24.22
N THR A 832 17.59 11.29 -24.59
CA THR A 832 17.14 12.69 -24.58
C THR A 832 16.03 12.85 -25.63
N LEU A 833 14.90 13.41 -25.18
CA LEU A 833 13.73 13.78 -25.99
C LEU A 833 14.08 14.63 -27.20
#